data_AF-A0A8S1EH63-F1
#
_entry.id   AF-A0A8S1EH63-F1
#
_cell.length_a   1.000
_cell.length_b   1.000
_cell.length_c   1.000
_cell.angle_alpha   90.00
_cell.angle_beta   90.00
_cell.angle_gamma   90.00
#
_symmetry.space_group_name_H-M   'P 1'
#
loop_
_entity.id
_entity.type
_entity.pdbx_description
1 polymer ?
#
loop_
_entity_poly.entity_id
_entity_poly.type
_entity_poly.pdbx_seq_one_letter_code
_entity_poly.pdbx_strand_id
1 'polypeptide(L)'
;MSSGKKNRQPYHIPRKFPTPLERAAYRSYNWVENRLWPVRPLPFAAACALAASIHYKYPQNGVIELFPKINIFERIPYFEVIKLSIVSFLSAYVPVFGLRQLLKHFYFSYKGFLFENPKKLSLRTKIWGVIRHLLSYSPPILESCDRLLPNLPVPKLEDTIAEYLDSVKNILSKDEFEQITQQADSFLKNEGVKLQRYAWLYSLFTDNYVTPFWEKYAYLYGRYPLLINSSVAHCDLVRVSPATRAHRAARVTWIEANSHLAVDKQQFKAIGDGIVCTRHYRKMYAVNRVPGESVDHLELHGIQKHIVVLLRGCFYKLHICDDKNNIFTIEQFTKIYHELITREDKEDGPLAKIAALTHDTRDSWHHNRKRFFLSNANNAKVLKDIESAIFFMSLDENEDYGYDENNPEMLSKFLANILTGDGTNRWVDKSLNYVSSKNARCGGTTEHSIADGAEFDHIMENFLKIDLECLKYDTIDAQEKMAIIQDNEKHGLKFADRLKFEIEDESIYSEITRCYDAHMKAKSDVDLFALAFRDFGKGRIKKCGVSPDGFVQMAIQLAAYRDFGKFVLTYEPASVRFFANSRTETLRTVNDHSCEFVIAMMNGNETKEKRKELLRRACETHVARNKKCMVGQGIDRHLFVLYVLSKGVGVSSPFLENYINQKWTLSTSHVPNVTNQCDEDTDQGNTWLGACFGAVAPDGYGVCYRFGGNHGIFANISSYHSSTMTSSTRFANQLQKAFNDLSQLFD
;
A
#
# COMPACT_ATOMS: atom_id res chain seq x y z
N MET A 1 22.39 20.99 -10.74
CA MET A 1 23.06 19.85 -10.07
C MET A 1 22.44 18.48 -10.48
N SER A 2 22.19 18.23 -11.77
CA SER A 2 21.30 17.13 -12.22
C SER A 2 21.85 16.19 -13.30
N SER A 3 23.17 16.02 -13.46
CA SER A 3 23.73 15.04 -14.41
C SER A 3 24.33 13.79 -13.76
N GLY A 4 24.54 13.74 -12.44
CA GLY A 4 25.19 12.61 -11.75
C GLY A 4 24.26 11.61 -11.04
N LYS A 5 22.92 11.76 -11.13
CA LYS A 5 21.96 10.99 -10.30
C LYS A 5 21.29 9.80 -10.99
N LYS A 6 21.46 9.59 -12.30
CA LYS A 6 20.63 8.62 -13.04
C LYS A 6 20.86 7.15 -12.62
N ASN A 7 22.08 6.76 -12.22
CA ASN A 7 22.40 5.34 -11.93
C ASN A 7 22.55 4.99 -10.44
N ARG A 8 21.98 5.78 -9.51
CA ARG A 8 22.08 5.45 -8.09
C ARG A 8 20.99 4.43 -7.71
N GLN A 9 21.42 3.27 -7.23
CA GLN A 9 20.52 2.28 -6.64
C GLN A 9 19.69 2.90 -5.50
N PRO A 10 18.41 2.54 -5.34
CA PRO A 10 17.53 3.10 -4.31
C PRO A 10 18.00 2.74 -2.89
N TYR A 11 18.69 1.61 -2.73
CA TYR A 11 19.29 1.13 -1.49
C TYR A 11 20.49 0.23 -1.78
N HIS A 12 21.28 -0.07 -0.74
CA HIS A 12 22.44 -0.95 -0.85
C HIS A 12 22.02 -2.41 -1.02
N ILE A 13 22.53 -3.07 -2.06
CA ILE A 13 22.26 -4.47 -2.37
C ILE A 13 23.35 -5.34 -1.72
N PRO A 14 23.05 -6.10 -0.66
CA PRO A 14 24.05 -6.96 -0.01
C PRO A 14 24.41 -8.18 -0.86
N ARG A 15 25.62 -8.71 -0.65
CA ARG A 15 26.03 -10.00 -1.23
C ARG A 15 25.58 -11.21 -0.40
N LYS A 16 25.24 -10.98 0.89
CA LYS A 16 24.86 -12.04 1.83
C LYS A 16 23.66 -11.65 2.67
N PHE A 17 22.89 -12.66 3.09
CA PHE A 17 21.96 -12.50 4.20
C PHE A 17 22.71 -12.22 5.50
N PRO A 18 22.20 -11.33 6.37
CA PRO A 18 22.85 -11.03 7.63
C PRO A 18 22.78 -12.24 8.56
N THR A 19 23.87 -12.47 9.30
CA THR A 19 23.89 -13.35 10.46
C THR A 19 22.99 -12.79 11.58
N PRO A 20 22.57 -13.61 12.56
CA PRO A 20 21.81 -13.12 13.71
C PRO A 20 22.50 -11.97 14.45
N LEU A 21 23.83 -12.01 14.57
CA LEU A 21 24.62 -10.95 15.23
C LEU A 21 24.64 -9.66 14.42
N GLU A 22 24.92 -9.72 13.12
CA GLU A 22 24.89 -8.52 12.25
C GLU A 22 23.50 -7.89 12.24
N ARG A 23 22.46 -8.72 12.23
CA ARG A 23 21.07 -8.28 12.33
C ARG A 23 20.75 -7.61 13.65
N ALA A 24 21.17 -8.20 14.77
CA ALA A 24 21.04 -7.56 16.07
C ALA A 24 21.79 -6.21 16.11
N ALA A 25 22.99 -6.13 15.51
CA ALA A 25 23.80 -4.92 15.47
C ALA A 25 23.13 -3.78 14.69
N TYR A 26 22.72 -3.99 13.42
CA TYR A 26 22.07 -2.90 12.68
C TYR A 26 20.68 -2.55 13.21
N ARG A 27 19.94 -3.51 13.79
CA ARG A 27 18.65 -3.22 14.44
C ARG A 27 18.85 -2.38 15.71
N SER A 28 19.90 -2.66 16.47
CA SER A 28 20.27 -1.86 17.64
C SER A 28 20.68 -0.46 17.21
N TYR A 29 21.51 -0.35 16.16
CA TYR A 29 21.87 0.94 15.57
C TYR A 29 20.62 1.73 15.13
N ASN A 30 19.73 1.13 14.34
CA ASN A 30 18.50 1.76 13.86
C ASN A 30 17.57 2.15 15.03
N TRP A 31 17.50 1.32 16.08
CA TRP A 31 16.72 1.61 17.29
C TRP A 31 17.23 2.85 18.04
N VAL A 32 18.55 3.04 18.08
CA VAL A 32 19.23 4.21 18.66
C VAL A 32 19.04 5.41 17.74
N GLU A 33 19.33 5.29 16.45
CA GLU A 33 19.14 6.30 15.41
C GLU A 33 17.71 6.89 15.47
N ASN A 34 16.68 6.03 15.47
CA ASN A 34 15.28 6.44 15.52
C ASN A 34 14.87 7.08 16.88
N ARG A 35 15.71 6.97 17.91
CA ARG A 35 15.52 7.65 19.21
C ARG A 35 16.34 8.92 19.38
N LEU A 36 17.33 9.14 18.52
CA LEU A 36 18.20 10.31 18.60
C LEU A 36 17.92 11.32 17.50
N TRP A 37 17.39 10.88 16.34
CA TRP A 37 17.13 11.75 15.21
C TRP A 37 16.39 13.03 15.64
N PRO A 38 16.87 14.23 15.24
CA PRO A 38 17.84 14.48 14.16
C PRO A 38 19.32 14.34 14.51
N VAL A 39 19.67 14.08 15.78
CA VAL A 39 21.05 13.85 16.21
C VAL A 39 21.46 12.41 15.86
N ARG A 40 22.59 12.25 15.18
CA ARG A 40 23.11 10.93 14.80
C ARG A 40 23.79 10.23 16.00
N PRO A 41 23.82 8.88 16.03
CA PRO A 41 24.46 8.12 17.11
C PRO A 41 25.92 8.50 17.40
N LEU A 42 26.72 8.77 16.37
CA LEU A 42 28.14 9.13 16.55
C LEU A 42 28.33 10.50 17.24
N PRO A 43 27.74 11.61 16.75
CA PRO A 43 27.70 12.88 17.49
C PRO A 43 27.14 12.76 18.90
N PHE A 44 26.11 11.94 19.11
CA PHE A 44 25.55 11.71 20.44
C PHE A 44 26.55 10.99 21.37
N ALA A 45 27.26 9.97 20.88
CA ALA A 45 28.30 9.29 21.64
C ALA A 45 29.44 10.26 22.02
N ALA A 46 29.84 11.16 21.12
CA ALA A 46 30.80 12.21 21.40
C ALA A 46 30.30 13.17 22.50
N ALA A 47 29.01 13.54 22.47
CA ALA A 47 28.40 14.35 23.52
C ALA A 47 28.38 13.63 24.88
N CYS A 48 28.08 12.33 24.92
CA CYS A 48 28.17 11.52 26.13
C CYS A 48 29.61 11.48 26.69
N ALA A 49 30.61 11.29 25.83
CA ALA A 49 32.02 11.27 26.24
C ALA A 49 32.50 12.63 26.78
N LEU A 50 32.07 13.73 26.14
CA LEU A 50 32.33 15.08 26.64
C LEU A 50 31.65 15.31 27.99
N ALA A 51 30.38 14.92 28.15
CA ALA A 51 29.66 15.02 29.41
C ALA A 51 30.34 14.21 30.52
N ALA A 52 30.76 12.97 30.24
CA ALA A 52 31.56 12.16 31.16
C ALA A 52 32.87 12.82 31.56
N SER A 53 33.58 13.43 30.61
CA SER A 53 34.84 14.14 30.90
C SER A 53 34.62 15.35 31.82
N ILE A 54 33.53 16.11 31.58
CA ILE A 54 33.15 17.26 32.42
C ILE A 54 32.76 16.79 33.82
N HIS A 55 31.89 15.79 33.92
CA HIS A 55 31.40 15.26 35.20
C HIS A 55 32.52 14.62 36.02
N TYR A 56 33.46 13.93 35.37
CA TYR A 56 34.66 13.39 36.01
C TYR A 56 35.58 14.50 36.54
N LYS A 57 35.81 15.55 35.74
CA LYS A 57 36.67 16.67 36.12
C LYS A 57 36.06 17.52 37.25
N TYR A 58 34.73 17.62 37.31
CA TYR A 58 33.99 18.44 38.27
C TYR A 58 32.96 17.60 39.05
N PRO A 59 33.38 16.74 39.99
CA PRO A 59 32.50 15.78 40.67
C PRO A 59 31.46 16.42 41.59
N GLN A 60 31.66 17.68 42.00
CA GLN A 60 30.72 18.48 42.80
C GLN A 60 29.71 19.26 41.95
N ASN A 61 29.46 18.85 40.70
CA ASN A 61 28.45 19.51 39.88
C ASN A 61 27.04 19.09 40.31
N GLY A 62 26.10 20.03 40.31
CA GLY A 62 24.73 19.80 40.78
C GLY A 62 23.95 18.72 40.03
N VAL A 63 24.39 18.29 38.83
CA VAL A 63 23.73 17.20 38.08
C VAL A 63 24.04 15.84 38.70
N ILE A 64 25.26 15.63 39.19
CA ILE A 64 25.65 14.42 39.93
C ILE A 64 24.92 14.35 41.29
N GLU A 65 24.70 15.50 41.92
CA GLU A 65 24.02 15.60 43.22
C GLU A 65 22.52 15.28 43.15
N LEU A 66 21.89 15.44 41.98
CA LEU A 66 20.50 15.03 41.74
C LEU A 66 20.32 13.50 41.75
N PHE A 67 21.39 12.72 41.69
CA PHE A 67 21.29 11.26 41.73
C PHE A 67 20.96 10.80 43.16
N PRO A 68 19.86 10.04 43.37
CA PRO A 68 19.39 9.71 44.70
C PRO A 68 20.43 8.89 45.47
N LYS A 69 20.78 9.36 46.69
CA LYS A 69 21.67 8.65 47.62
C LYS A 69 20.92 7.47 48.24
N ILE A 70 20.91 6.34 47.54
CA ILE A 70 20.29 5.10 48.02
C ILE A 70 21.41 4.16 48.48
N ASN A 71 21.55 3.99 49.80
CA ASN A 71 22.61 3.24 50.47
C ASN A 71 22.83 1.80 49.97
N ILE A 72 21.85 1.20 49.29
CA ILE A 72 21.94 -0.16 48.75
C ILE A 72 22.87 -0.21 47.52
N PHE A 73 22.95 0.86 46.72
CA PHE A 73 23.76 0.86 45.50
C PHE A 73 25.25 1.18 45.75
N GLU A 74 25.59 1.83 46.86
CA GLU A 74 26.98 2.13 47.25
C GLU A 74 27.81 0.86 47.52
N ARG A 75 27.16 -0.30 47.70
CA ARG A 75 27.80 -1.61 47.89
C ARG A 75 28.11 -2.34 46.57
N ILE A 76 27.70 -1.78 45.42
CA ILE A 76 27.93 -2.40 44.11
C ILE A 76 29.35 -2.04 43.61
N PRO A 77 30.19 -3.03 43.24
CA PRO A 77 31.46 -2.75 42.57
C PRO A 77 31.26 -1.87 41.34
N TYR A 78 32.12 -0.86 41.15
CA TYR A 78 32.03 0.11 40.03
C TYR A 78 30.82 1.05 40.06
N PHE A 79 30.12 1.19 41.19
CA PHE A 79 28.95 2.08 41.32
C PHE A 79 29.22 3.51 40.83
N GLU A 80 30.36 4.12 41.20
CA GLU A 80 30.71 5.48 40.76
C GLU A 80 30.85 5.60 39.24
N VAL A 81 31.36 4.55 38.57
CA VAL A 81 31.46 4.52 37.10
C VAL A 81 30.07 4.40 36.47
N ILE A 82 29.19 3.58 37.03
CA ILE A 82 27.80 3.43 36.58
C ILE A 82 27.05 4.74 36.76
N LYS A 83 27.15 5.35 37.94
CA LYS A 83 26.56 6.65 38.28
C LYS A 83 27.02 7.73 37.29
N LEU A 84 28.33 7.86 37.09
CA LEU A 84 28.90 8.80 36.13
C LEU A 84 28.36 8.55 34.72
N SER A 85 28.30 7.29 34.28
CA SER A 85 27.80 6.91 32.95
C SER A 85 26.33 7.29 32.76
N ILE A 86 25.47 7.03 33.76
CA ILE A 86 24.04 7.38 33.70
C ILE A 86 23.87 8.90 33.67
N VAL A 87 24.56 9.62 34.56
CA VAL A 87 24.49 11.10 34.61
C VAL A 87 24.95 11.70 33.29
N SER A 88 26.08 11.25 32.73
CA SER A 88 26.57 11.71 31.44
C SER A 88 25.61 11.42 30.29
N PHE A 89 25.01 10.23 30.27
CA PHE A 89 24.00 9.88 29.27
C PHE A 89 22.78 10.80 29.38
N LEU A 90 22.28 11.06 30.59
CA LEU A 90 21.15 11.95 30.81
C LEU A 90 21.47 13.40 30.41
N SER A 91 22.66 13.90 30.77
CA SER A 91 23.14 15.22 30.36
C SER A 91 23.18 15.39 28.84
N ALA A 92 23.57 14.36 28.10
CA ALA A 92 23.56 14.37 26.65
C ALA A 92 22.16 14.15 26.05
N TYR A 93 21.31 13.31 26.68
CA TYR A 93 20.02 12.91 26.14
C TYR A 93 18.90 13.92 26.40
N VAL A 94 18.89 14.61 27.54
CA VAL A 94 17.84 15.59 27.88
C VAL A 94 17.69 16.68 26.80
N PRO A 95 18.78 17.30 26.28
CA PRO A 95 18.68 18.24 25.16
C PRO A 95 18.11 17.60 23.87
N VAL A 96 18.51 16.37 23.56
CA VAL A 96 17.98 15.62 22.40
C VAL A 96 16.48 15.38 22.57
N PHE A 97 16.05 14.95 23.76
CA PHE A 97 14.65 14.78 24.08
C PHE A 97 13.86 16.09 23.93
N GLY A 98 14.38 17.18 24.49
CA GLY A 98 13.79 18.52 24.34
C GLY A 98 13.63 18.94 22.87
N LEU A 99 14.69 18.78 22.06
CA LEU A 99 14.65 19.04 20.62
C LEU A 99 13.58 18.19 19.92
N ARG A 100 13.48 16.90 20.26
CA ARG A 100 12.48 16.00 19.68
C ARG A 100 11.06 16.40 20.04
N GLN A 101 10.81 16.83 21.29
CA GLN A 101 9.50 17.36 21.68
C GLN A 101 9.17 18.66 20.94
N LEU A 102 10.14 19.56 20.75
CA LEU A 102 9.96 20.77 19.96
C LEU A 102 9.61 20.42 18.50
N LEU A 103 10.34 19.50 17.88
CA LEU A 103 10.04 19.07 16.51
C LEU A 103 8.66 18.44 16.40
N LYS A 104 8.27 17.56 17.34
CA LYS A 104 6.93 16.95 17.35
C LYS A 104 5.82 18.01 17.37
N HIS A 105 5.88 18.95 18.30
CA HIS A 105 4.79 19.90 18.54
C HIS A 105 4.79 21.11 17.59
N PHE A 106 5.96 21.53 17.07
CA PHE A 106 6.05 22.73 16.23
C PHE A 106 6.35 22.44 14.76
N TYR A 107 7.14 21.40 14.44
CA TYR A 107 7.50 21.07 13.07
C TYR A 107 6.55 20.04 12.45
N PHE A 108 6.43 18.85 13.06
CA PHE A 108 5.60 17.76 12.54
C PHE A 108 4.11 18.03 12.70
N SER A 109 3.69 18.75 13.75
CA SER A 109 2.28 19.13 13.93
C SER A 109 1.84 20.29 13.02
N TYR A 110 2.77 21.05 12.42
CA TYR A 110 2.41 22.16 11.55
C TYR A 110 2.06 21.68 10.14
N LYS A 111 0.82 21.95 9.70
CA LYS A 111 0.31 21.61 8.35
C LYS A 111 -0.18 22.82 7.55
N GLY A 112 -0.01 24.04 8.06
CA GLY A 112 -0.46 25.26 7.39
C GLY A 112 0.11 25.46 5.99
N PHE A 113 1.32 24.92 5.75
CA PHE A 113 1.97 24.94 4.44
C PHE A 113 1.14 24.30 3.31
N LEU A 114 0.20 23.39 3.61
CA LEU A 114 -0.68 22.78 2.60
C LEU A 114 -1.71 23.76 2.06
N PHE A 115 -2.13 24.72 2.88
CA PHE A 115 -3.24 25.65 2.57
C PHE A 115 -2.76 27.01 2.07
N GLU A 116 -1.46 27.31 2.21
CA GLU A 116 -0.90 28.59 1.80
C GLU A 116 -0.58 28.65 0.31
N ASN A 117 -0.71 29.86 -0.26
CA ASN A 117 -0.24 30.14 -1.61
C ASN A 117 1.31 30.13 -1.62
N PRO A 118 1.97 29.28 -2.43
CA PRO A 118 3.43 29.21 -2.48
C PRO A 118 4.13 30.53 -2.81
N LYS A 119 3.43 31.46 -3.47
CA LYS A 119 3.96 32.80 -3.81
C LYS A 119 3.82 33.82 -2.66
N LYS A 120 3.02 33.54 -1.64
CA LYS A 120 2.71 34.44 -0.51
C LYS A 120 2.70 33.67 0.82
N LEU A 121 3.86 33.13 1.19
CA LEU A 121 4.01 32.32 2.41
C LEU A 121 3.98 33.18 3.68
N SER A 122 3.32 32.67 4.72
CA SER A 122 3.34 33.27 6.06
C SER A 122 4.73 33.18 6.69
N LEU A 123 5.01 34.03 7.69
CA LEU A 123 6.26 33.95 8.46
C LEU A 123 6.43 32.56 9.10
N ARG A 124 5.33 31.97 9.58
CA ARG A 124 5.32 30.64 10.19
C ARG A 124 5.74 29.55 9.20
N THR A 125 5.23 29.57 7.98
CA THR A 125 5.65 28.61 6.93
C THR A 125 7.09 28.85 6.48
N LYS A 126 7.55 30.10 6.41
CA LYS A 126 8.97 30.41 6.13
C LYS A 126 9.89 29.81 7.20
N ILE A 127 9.57 29.99 8.48
CA ILE A 127 10.31 29.39 9.60
C ILE A 127 10.31 27.85 9.49
N TRP A 128 9.14 27.25 9.24
CA TRP A 128 9.03 25.80 9.03
C TRP A 128 9.91 25.32 7.86
N GLY A 129 9.95 26.07 6.76
CA GLY A 129 10.81 25.80 5.61
C GLY A 129 12.31 25.87 5.94
N VAL A 130 12.72 26.84 6.76
CA VAL A 130 14.11 26.93 7.27
C VAL A 130 14.44 25.71 8.12
N ILE A 131 13.56 25.31 9.05
CA ILE A 131 13.76 24.10 9.86
C ILE A 131 13.85 22.86 8.97
N ARG A 132 12.97 22.71 7.96
CA ARG A 132 13.04 21.62 6.99
C ARG A 132 14.39 21.60 6.27
N HIS A 133 14.90 22.75 5.86
CA HIS A 133 16.20 22.86 5.22
C HIS A 133 17.34 22.42 6.17
N LEU A 134 17.32 22.85 7.43
CA LEU A 134 18.30 22.43 8.43
C LEU A 134 18.25 20.91 8.68
N LEU A 135 17.06 20.32 8.75
CA LEU A 135 16.89 18.87 8.92
C LEU A 135 17.38 18.07 7.70
N SER A 136 17.44 18.68 6.51
CA SER A 136 17.93 18.02 5.30
C SER A 136 19.42 17.64 5.35
N TYR A 137 20.21 18.28 6.22
CA TYR A 137 21.60 17.88 6.51
C TYR A 137 21.69 16.57 7.33
N SER A 138 20.59 16.14 7.94
CA SER A 138 20.47 14.87 8.67
C SER A 138 19.28 14.07 8.12
N PRO A 139 19.36 13.54 6.88
CA PRO A 139 18.22 12.90 6.21
C PRO A 139 17.73 11.67 7.01
N PRO A 140 16.44 11.56 7.35
CA PRO A 140 15.93 10.46 8.15
C PRO A 140 16.09 9.12 7.41
N ILE A 141 16.36 8.04 8.17
CA ILE A 141 16.11 6.68 7.68
C ILE A 141 14.61 6.39 7.76
N LEU A 142 14.16 5.27 7.19
CA LEU A 142 12.74 4.97 6.95
C LEU A 142 11.83 5.35 8.14
N GLU A 143 12.17 4.91 9.36
CA GLU A 143 11.30 5.07 10.54
C GLU A 143 11.76 6.15 11.53
N SER A 144 12.79 6.96 11.21
CA SER A 144 13.36 7.93 12.18
C SER A 144 12.35 8.91 12.74
N CYS A 145 11.39 9.30 11.92
CA CYS A 145 10.42 10.33 12.24
C CYS A 145 9.09 9.78 12.76
N ASP A 146 8.84 8.46 12.71
CA ASP A 146 7.53 7.87 13.04
C ASP A 146 7.03 8.26 14.44
N ARG A 147 7.93 8.38 15.42
CA ARG A 147 7.60 8.79 16.81
C ARG A 147 7.47 10.29 17.01
N LEU A 148 7.84 11.08 16.01
CA LEU A 148 7.73 12.54 16.02
C LEU A 148 6.45 13.02 15.34
N LEU A 149 5.73 12.13 14.66
CA LEU A 149 4.43 12.44 14.09
C LEU A 149 3.40 12.70 15.21
N PRO A 150 2.48 13.66 15.02
CA PRO A 150 1.36 13.90 15.93
C PRO A 150 0.35 12.75 15.90
N ASN A 151 -0.45 12.62 16.96
CA ASN A 151 -1.59 11.70 16.97
C ASN A 151 -2.70 12.26 16.06
N LEU A 152 -3.51 11.38 15.47
CA LEU A 152 -4.66 11.79 14.65
C LEU A 152 -5.71 12.49 15.53
N PRO A 153 -6.16 13.72 15.21
CA PRO A 153 -7.16 14.43 16.01
C PRO A 153 -8.56 13.84 15.80
N VAL A 154 -9.40 13.94 16.83
CA VAL A 154 -10.84 13.64 16.72
C VAL A 154 -11.56 14.91 16.25
N PRO A 155 -12.22 14.91 15.07
CA PRO A 155 -12.97 16.05 14.57
C PRO A 155 -14.11 16.47 15.50
N LYS A 156 -14.62 17.69 15.34
CA LYS A 156 -15.86 18.09 16.00
C LYS A 156 -17.03 17.33 15.40
N LEU A 157 -17.99 16.97 16.25
CA LEU A 157 -19.14 16.18 15.84
C LEU A 157 -20.04 16.98 14.89
N GLU A 158 -20.31 18.24 15.23
CA GLU A 158 -21.17 19.13 14.46
C GLU A 158 -20.61 19.37 13.04
N ASP A 159 -19.30 19.62 12.93
CA ASP A 159 -18.61 19.79 11.66
C ASP A 159 -18.70 18.51 10.81
N THR A 160 -18.53 17.34 11.45
CA THR A 160 -18.62 16.03 10.78
C THR A 160 -20.01 15.79 10.20
N ILE A 161 -21.06 16.07 10.97
CA ILE A 161 -22.45 15.89 10.54
C ILE A 161 -22.82 16.88 9.44
N ALA A 162 -22.42 18.14 9.57
CA ALA A 162 -22.67 19.16 8.55
C ALA A 162 -21.99 18.79 7.21
N GLU A 163 -20.72 18.38 7.24
CA GLU A 163 -20.00 17.96 6.03
C GLU A 163 -20.53 16.64 5.45
N TYR A 164 -21.06 15.73 6.28
CA TYR A 164 -21.75 14.53 5.82
C TYR A 164 -23.02 14.87 5.04
N LEU A 165 -23.91 15.68 5.61
CA LEU A 165 -25.15 16.10 4.96
C LEU A 165 -24.87 16.85 3.65
N ASP A 166 -23.86 17.73 3.64
CA ASP A 166 -23.40 18.41 2.43
C ASP A 166 -22.99 17.43 1.33
N SER A 167 -22.32 16.33 1.69
CA SER A 167 -21.82 15.34 0.72
C SER A 167 -22.90 14.46 0.09
N VAL A 168 -24.07 14.32 0.72
CA VAL A 168 -25.13 13.40 0.27
C VAL A 168 -26.33 14.11 -0.36
N LYS A 169 -26.48 15.42 -0.19
CA LYS A 169 -27.67 16.18 -0.61
C LYS A 169 -27.96 16.12 -2.12
N ASN A 170 -26.93 16.00 -2.96
CA ASN A 170 -27.09 15.90 -4.42
C ASN A 170 -27.21 14.44 -4.91
N ILE A 171 -27.13 13.47 -4.00
CA ILE A 171 -27.17 12.04 -4.29
C ILE A 171 -28.54 11.46 -3.89
N LEU A 172 -29.05 11.89 -2.73
CA LEU A 172 -30.32 11.45 -2.19
C LEU A 172 -31.51 12.18 -2.82
N SER A 173 -32.67 11.54 -2.83
CA SER A 173 -33.93 12.22 -3.09
C SER A 173 -34.25 13.22 -1.96
N LYS A 174 -35.18 14.14 -2.22
CA LYS A 174 -35.59 15.15 -1.23
C LYS A 174 -36.09 14.52 0.08
N ASP A 175 -36.90 13.47 -0.03
CA ASP A 175 -37.52 12.80 1.13
C ASP A 175 -36.46 12.02 1.94
N GLU A 176 -35.54 11.31 1.25
CA GLU A 176 -34.41 10.63 1.89
C GLU A 176 -33.48 11.62 2.60
N PHE A 177 -33.21 12.78 1.96
CA PHE A 177 -32.37 13.82 2.53
C PHE A 177 -33.00 14.47 3.77
N GLU A 178 -34.32 14.71 3.75
CA GLU A 178 -35.05 15.22 4.91
C GLU A 178 -35.02 14.20 6.06
N GLN A 179 -35.25 12.93 5.77
CA GLN A 179 -35.19 11.85 6.75
C GLN A 179 -33.81 11.74 7.42
N ILE A 180 -32.73 11.71 6.63
CA ILE A 180 -31.38 11.60 7.20
C ILE A 180 -30.98 12.87 7.97
N THR A 181 -31.48 14.04 7.58
CA THR A 181 -31.28 15.30 8.32
C THR A 181 -31.93 15.23 9.69
N GLN A 182 -33.18 14.74 9.79
CA GLN A 182 -33.86 14.54 11.07
C GLN A 182 -33.12 13.52 11.96
N GLN A 183 -32.62 12.43 11.37
CA GLN A 183 -31.82 11.44 12.09
C GLN A 183 -30.50 12.03 12.61
N ALA A 184 -29.82 12.84 11.79
CA ALA A 184 -28.59 13.53 12.14
C ALA A 184 -28.80 14.53 13.28
N ASP A 185 -29.87 15.31 13.24
CA ASP A 185 -30.25 16.25 14.31
C ASP A 185 -30.55 15.54 15.63
N SER A 186 -31.23 14.39 15.55
CA SER A 186 -31.46 13.53 16.73
C SER A 186 -30.14 12.99 17.27
N PHE A 187 -29.26 12.49 16.39
CA PHE A 187 -27.95 11.95 16.76
C PHE A 187 -27.10 13.00 17.50
N LEU A 188 -27.07 14.24 17.01
CA LEU A 188 -26.35 15.36 17.62
C LEU A 188 -26.86 15.70 19.04
N LYS A 189 -28.16 15.55 19.29
CA LYS A 189 -28.78 15.85 20.60
C LYS A 189 -28.69 14.70 21.60
N ASN A 190 -28.55 13.47 21.11
CA ASN A 190 -28.68 12.26 21.91
C ASN A 190 -27.35 11.47 21.95
N GLU A 191 -27.28 10.34 21.25
CA GLU A 191 -26.19 9.37 21.36
C GLU A 191 -24.84 9.88 20.86
N GLY A 192 -24.82 10.83 19.91
CA GLY A 192 -23.61 11.37 19.31
C GLY A 192 -22.69 12.03 20.32
N VAL A 193 -23.23 12.77 21.29
CA VAL A 193 -22.43 13.43 22.36
C VAL A 193 -21.69 12.40 23.21
N LYS A 194 -22.36 11.29 23.54
CA LYS A 194 -21.77 10.20 24.33
C LYS A 194 -20.67 9.49 23.56
N LEU A 195 -20.92 9.14 22.29
CA LEU A 195 -19.97 8.44 21.43
C LEU A 195 -18.74 9.31 21.11
N GLN A 196 -18.95 10.62 20.89
CA GLN A 196 -17.87 11.60 20.71
C GLN A 196 -16.93 11.63 21.92
N ARG A 197 -17.49 11.65 23.13
CA ARG A 197 -16.69 11.61 24.38
C ARG A 197 -15.88 10.32 24.48
N TYR A 198 -16.44 9.18 24.07
CA TYR A 198 -15.72 7.90 24.06
C TYR A 198 -14.59 7.89 23.02
N ALA A 199 -14.83 8.40 21.82
CA ALA A 199 -13.79 8.54 20.79
C ALA A 199 -12.64 9.45 21.29
N TRP A 200 -12.98 10.58 21.92
CA TRP A 200 -11.99 11.48 22.51
C TRP A 200 -11.20 10.80 23.63
N LEU A 201 -11.87 10.16 24.61
CA LEU A 201 -11.19 9.42 25.69
C LEU A 201 -10.26 8.35 25.13
N TYR A 202 -10.73 7.56 24.16
CA TYR A 202 -9.93 6.53 23.50
C TYR A 202 -8.68 7.14 22.83
N SER A 203 -8.82 8.29 22.15
CA SER A 203 -7.72 9.00 21.49
C SER A 203 -6.58 9.43 22.44
N LEU A 204 -6.85 9.59 23.74
CA LEU A 204 -5.82 9.92 24.73
C LEU A 204 -4.88 8.75 25.04
N PHE A 205 -5.32 7.51 24.79
CA PHE A 205 -4.59 6.28 25.13
C PHE A 205 -3.99 5.56 23.91
N THR A 206 -4.13 6.12 22.71
CA THR A 206 -3.63 5.55 21.46
C THR A 206 -2.89 6.59 20.63
N ASP A 207 -1.99 6.13 19.76
CA ASP A 207 -1.34 6.98 18.75
C ASP A 207 -2.30 7.34 17.61
N ASN A 208 -3.28 6.47 17.36
CA ASN A 208 -4.30 6.64 16.35
C ASN A 208 -5.61 5.96 16.79
N TYR A 209 -6.69 6.74 16.89
CA TYR A 209 -7.99 6.25 17.35
C TYR A 209 -8.80 5.53 16.25
N VAL A 210 -8.32 5.55 15.00
CA VAL A 210 -8.97 4.93 13.84
C VAL A 210 -8.33 3.59 13.51
N THR A 211 -7.01 3.54 13.36
CA THR A 211 -6.30 2.41 12.73
C THR A 211 -6.59 1.04 13.35
N PRO A 212 -6.61 0.86 14.69
CA PRO A 212 -6.93 -0.46 15.27
C PRO A 212 -8.33 -0.97 14.90
N PHE A 213 -9.33 -0.07 14.83
CA PHE A 213 -10.67 -0.43 14.40
C PHE A 213 -10.73 -0.62 12.88
N TRP A 214 -10.04 0.22 12.12
CA TRP A 214 -10.01 0.14 10.66
C TRP A 214 -9.37 -1.17 10.17
N GLU A 215 -8.18 -1.51 10.65
CA GLU A 215 -7.51 -2.77 10.29
C GLU A 215 -8.39 -3.99 10.62
N LYS A 216 -9.02 -3.97 11.80
CA LYS A 216 -9.89 -5.05 12.24
C LYS A 216 -11.15 -5.15 11.37
N TYR A 217 -11.98 -4.11 11.32
CA TYR A 217 -13.33 -4.23 10.76
C TYR A 217 -13.42 -3.99 9.26
N ALA A 218 -12.47 -3.25 8.64
CA ALA A 218 -12.46 -3.07 7.19
C ALA A 218 -11.81 -4.26 6.45
N TYR A 219 -10.94 -5.03 7.14
CA TYR A 219 -10.22 -6.13 6.51
C TYR A 219 -10.39 -7.44 7.28
N LEU A 220 -9.85 -7.52 8.50
CA LEU A 220 -9.67 -8.79 9.21
C LEU A 220 -10.97 -9.43 9.70
N TYR A 221 -12.06 -8.67 9.81
CA TYR A 221 -13.38 -9.15 10.22
C TYR A 221 -14.23 -9.67 9.05
N GLY A 222 -14.02 -9.14 7.85
CA GLY A 222 -14.78 -9.56 6.66
C GLY A 222 -14.62 -11.07 6.40
N ARG A 223 -15.73 -11.77 6.14
CA ARG A 223 -15.74 -13.23 5.90
C ARG A 223 -15.80 -13.62 4.42
N TYR A 224 -15.81 -12.64 3.53
CA TYR A 224 -15.82 -12.86 2.08
C TYR A 224 -14.45 -13.33 1.55
N PRO A 225 -14.39 -14.01 0.38
CA PRO A 225 -13.15 -14.33 -0.34
C PRO A 225 -12.25 -13.12 -0.56
N LEU A 226 -10.93 -13.24 -0.35
CA LEU A 226 -10.02 -12.08 -0.42
C LEU A 226 -9.73 -11.61 -1.86
N LEU A 227 -9.48 -12.54 -2.76
CA LEU A 227 -9.20 -12.22 -4.16
C LEU A 227 -10.46 -11.55 -4.77
N ILE A 228 -10.27 -10.58 -5.68
CA ILE A 228 -11.34 -9.69 -6.22
C ILE A 228 -11.86 -8.67 -5.20
N ASN A 229 -12.26 -9.11 -4.00
CA ASN A 229 -13.01 -8.27 -3.05
C ASN A 229 -12.13 -7.43 -2.11
N SER A 230 -10.87 -7.82 -1.88
CA SER A 230 -9.95 -7.11 -0.98
C SER A 230 -8.56 -6.94 -1.57
N SER A 231 -8.01 -7.97 -2.21
CA SER A 231 -6.64 -7.92 -2.73
C SER A 231 -6.54 -6.97 -3.93
N VAL A 232 -5.42 -6.26 -4.03
CA VAL A 232 -5.18 -5.27 -5.09
C VAL A 232 -4.19 -5.84 -6.09
N ALA A 233 -4.55 -5.85 -7.37
CA ALA A 233 -3.66 -6.22 -8.46
C ALA A 233 -2.65 -5.12 -8.78
N HIS A 234 -1.44 -5.48 -9.17
CA HIS A 234 -0.44 -4.59 -9.76
C HIS A 234 0.19 -5.25 -11.00
N CYS A 235 0.45 -4.44 -12.03
CA CYS A 235 0.89 -4.95 -13.33
C CYS A 235 2.24 -4.41 -13.79
N ASP A 236 2.84 -5.15 -14.72
CA ASP A 236 4.07 -4.80 -15.43
C ASP A 236 4.00 -3.44 -16.16
N LEU A 237 5.09 -3.13 -16.83
CA LEU A 237 5.20 -2.15 -17.89
C LEU A 237 4.21 -2.39 -19.04
N VAL A 238 3.88 -1.31 -19.73
CA VAL A 238 3.16 -1.35 -21.01
C VAL A 238 3.98 -2.16 -22.02
N ARG A 239 5.27 -1.84 -22.15
CA ARG A 239 6.20 -2.58 -23.02
C ARG A 239 6.47 -3.97 -22.45
N VAL A 240 6.46 -4.97 -23.33
CA VAL A 240 7.00 -6.31 -23.03
C VAL A 240 8.52 -6.21 -22.94
N SER A 241 9.11 -6.50 -21.78
CA SER A 241 10.58 -6.56 -21.69
C SER A 241 11.10 -7.79 -22.43
N PRO A 242 12.28 -7.72 -23.08
CA PRO A 242 12.86 -8.84 -23.82
C PRO A 242 13.46 -9.85 -22.84
N ALA A 243 12.62 -10.63 -22.17
CA ALA A 243 13.03 -11.62 -21.18
C ALA A 243 12.45 -13.00 -21.48
N THR A 244 13.21 -14.05 -21.22
CA THR A 244 12.65 -15.40 -21.04
C THR A 244 11.89 -15.46 -19.71
N ARG A 245 10.93 -16.40 -19.58
CA ARG A 245 10.21 -16.59 -18.31
C ARG A 245 11.14 -16.84 -17.13
N ALA A 246 12.15 -17.68 -17.32
CA ALA A 246 13.13 -18.00 -16.27
C ALA A 246 13.90 -16.75 -15.82
N HIS A 247 14.37 -15.94 -16.78
CA HIS A 247 15.11 -14.72 -16.48
C HIS A 247 14.21 -13.67 -15.81
N ARG A 248 12.96 -13.52 -16.25
CA ARG A 248 12.00 -12.62 -15.59
C ARG A 248 11.75 -13.02 -14.14
N ALA A 249 11.43 -14.29 -13.88
CA ALA A 249 11.19 -14.79 -12.53
C ALA A 249 12.44 -14.64 -11.63
N ALA A 250 13.62 -14.85 -12.20
CA ALA A 250 14.90 -14.63 -11.52
C ALA A 250 15.10 -13.17 -11.10
N ARG A 251 14.82 -12.21 -11.98
CA ARG A 251 14.92 -10.78 -11.68
C ARG A 251 13.94 -10.35 -10.60
N VAL A 252 12.67 -10.76 -10.71
CA VAL A 252 11.67 -10.48 -9.67
C VAL A 252 12.12 -11.02 -8.32
N THR A 253 12.58 -12.27 -8.30
CA THR A 253 13.06 -12.92 -7.07
C THR A 253 14.24 -12.20 -6.45
N TRP A 254 15.22 -11.83 -7.28
CA TRP A 254 16.41 -11.15 -6.82
C TRP A 254 16.10 -9.74 -6.30
N ILE A 255 15.29 -8.96 -7.01
CA ILE A 255 14.93 -7.59 -6.60
C ILE A 255 14.17 -7.63 -5.28
N GLU A 256 13.13 -8.46 -5.17
CA GLU A 256 12.25 -8.48 -3.99
C GLU A 256 12.91 -9.10 -2.75
N ALA A 257 13.80 -10.09 -2.92
CA ALA A 257 14.64 -10.56 -1.83
C ALA A 257 15.54 -9.45 -1.26
N ASN A 258 16.06 -8.57 -2.12
CA ASN A 258 16.86 -7.43 -1.70
C ASN A 258 15.98 -6.31 -1.10
N SER A 259 14.78 -6.08 -1.63
CA SER A 259 13.79 -5.17 -1.04
C SER A 259 13.44 -5.56 0.39
N HIS A 260 13.21 -6.86 0.63
CA HIS A 260 12.95 -7.44 1.96
C HIS A 260 14.06 -7.11 2.96
N LEU A 261 15.33 -7.30 2.57
CA LEU A 261 16.48 -6.94 3.39
C LEU A 261 16.59 -5.41 3.61
N ALA A 262 16.30 -4.62 2.58
CA ALA A 262 16.35 -3.16 2.64
C ALA A 262 15.29 -2.58 3.59
N VAL A 263 14.08 -3.15 3.61
CA VAL A 263 13.03 -2.78 4.57
C VAL A 263 13.46 -3.10 6.01
N ASP A 264 13.97 -4.31 6.28
CA ASP A 264 14.42 -4.69 7.63
C ASP A 264 15.59 -3.83 8.12
N LYS A 265 16.44 -3.36 7.19
CA LYS A 265 17.54 -2.42 7.46
C LYS A 265 17.12 -0.95 7.44
N GLN A 266 15.85 -0.63 7.14
CA GLN A 266 15.31 0.74 7.03
C GLN A 266 16.02 1.61 5.97
N GLN A 267 16.44 0.99 4.86
CA GLN A 267 17.20 1.63 3.78
C GLN A 267 16.32 2.22 2.67
N PHE A 268 15.01 1.95 2.68
CA PHE A 268 14.06 2.64 1.82
C PHE A 268 14.09 4.14 2.13
N LYS A 269 13.95 4.96 1.09
CA LYS A 269 13.89 6.41 1.23
C LYS A 269 12.68 6.81 2.09
N ALA A 270 12.90 7.59 3.15
CA ALA A 270 11.80 8.14 3.92
C ALA A 270 10.96 9.09 3.04
N ILE A 271 9.71 8.71 2.76
CA ILE A 271 8.79 9.50 1.92
C ILE A 271 8.58 10.88 2.56
N GLY A 272 8.48 11.92 1.72
CA GLY A 272 8.25 13.30 2.18
C GLY A 272 9.35 13.86 3.08
N ASP A 273 10.55 13.26 3.09
CA ASP A 273 11.64 13.53 4.03
C ASP A 273 11.23 13.24 5.50
N GLY A 274 10.47 12.15 5.70
CA GLY A 274 10.09 11.65 7.03
C GLY A 274 8.88 12.34 7.65
N ILE A 275 8.17 13.24 6.95
CA ILE A 275 6.96 13.88 7.49
C ILE A 275 5.72 12.98 7.45
N VAL A 276 5.83 11.78 6.88
CA VAL A 276 4.73 10.81 6.77
C VAL A 276 5.07 9.49 7.48
N CYS A 277 4.05 8.84 8.00
CA CYS A 277 4.10 7.55 8.70
C CYS A 277 4.64 6.46 7.78
N THR A 278 5.51 5.61 8.30
CA THR A 278 6.11 4.47 7.59
C THR A 278 5.88 3.12 8.29
N ARG A 279 5.00 3.09 9.29
CA ARG A 279 4.80 1.90 10.13
C ARG A 279 4.33 0.65 9.36
N HIS A 280 3.62 0.82 8.24
CA HIS A 280 3.11 -0.29 7.43
C HIS A 280 4.22 -1.06 6.70
N TYR A 281 5.39 -0.46 6.43
CA TYR A 281 6.50 -1.16 5.79
C TYR A 281 6.94 -2.41 6.56
N ARG A 282 6.70 -2.45 7.88
CA ARG A 282 6.97 -3.63 8.74
C ARG A 282 6.13 -4.86 8.38
N LYS A 283 5.05 -4.70 7.62
CA LYS A 283 4.08 -5.75 7.29
C LYS A 283 4.16 -6.23 5.82
N MET A 284 5.17 -5.80 5.05
CA MET A 284 5.20 -6.02 3.59
C MET A 284 5.66 -7.43 3.19
N TYR A 285 6.80 -7.86 3.71
CA TYR A 285 7.46 -9.10 3.31
C TYR A 285 7.37 -10.15 4.40
N ALA A 286 7.30 -11.42 3.98
CA ALA A 286 7.20 -12.55 4.90
C ALA A 286 6.04 -12.42 5.89
N VAL A 287 4.89 -11.95 5.38
CA VAL A 287 3.63 -11.85 6.12
C VAL A 287 2.59 -12.74 5.47
N ASN A 288 1.72 -13.31 6.30
CA ASN A 288 0.56 -14.07 5.86
C ASN A 288 -0.68 -13.63 6.67
N ARG A 289 -1.82 -13.49 6.01
CA ARG A 289 -3.11 -13.30 6.68
C ARG A 289 -3.72 -14.65 7.00
N VAL A 290 -3.71 -15.03 8.27
CA VAL A 290 -4.19 -16.34 8.73
C VAL A 290 -5.71 -16.27 9.00
N PRO A 291 -6.53 -17.16 8.39
CA PRO A 291 -7.96 -17.19 8.64
C PRO A 291 -8.27 -17.61 10.09
N GLY A 292 -9.01 -16.78 10.80
CA GLY A 292 -9.57 -17.13 12.10
C GLY A 292 -11.03 -17.52 11.99
N GLU A 293 -11.55 -18.17 13.04
CA GLU A 293 -12.95 -18.61 13.10
C GLU A 293 -13.93 -17.45 12.87
N SER A 294 -13.69 -16.31 13.53
CA SER A 294 -14.50 -15.10 13.35
C SER A 294 -13.72 -13.87 12.88
N VAL A 295 -12.42 -13.81 13.17
CA VAL A 295 -11.55 -12.68 12.84
C VAL A 295 -10.18 -13.20 12.44
N ASP A 296 -9.68 -12.76 11.29
CA ASP A 296 -8.35 -13.10 10.80
C ASP A 296 -7.27 -12.34 11.57
N HIS A 297 -6.02 -12.77 11.44
CA HIS A 297 -4.88 -12.02 11.97
C HIS A 297 -3.69 -12.06 11.00
N LEU A 298 -2.79 -11.10 11.16
CA LEU A 298 -1.54 -11.06 10.40
C LEU A 298 -0.44 -11.77 11.18
N GLU A 299 0.21 -12.74 10.55
CA GLU A 299 1.40 -13.40 11.07
C GLU A 299 2.65 -12.87 10.38
N LEU A 300 3.61 -12.37 11.17
CA LEU A 300 4.86 -11.76 10.69
C LEU A 300 6.02 -12.73 10.96
N HIS A 301 6.62 -13.27 9.90
CA HIS A 301 7.69 -14.26 10.02
C HIS A 301 9.10 -13.65 10.05
N GLY A 302 9.24 -12.33 9.97
CA GLY A 302 10.53 -11.64 10.03
C GLY A 302 11.41 -11.91 8.80
N ILE A 303 12.73 -12.01 8.97
CA ILE A 303 13.66 -12.20 7.84
C ILE A 303 13.69 -13.68 7.43
N GLN A 304 13.20 -13.94 6.23
CA GLN A 304 13.15 -15.27 5.62
C GLN A 304 14.12 -15.38 4.44
N LYS A 305 14.52 -16.61 4.08
CA LYS A 305 15.58 -16.92 3.08
C LYS A 305 15.08 -17.81 1.94
N HIS A 306 13.78 -17.92 1.79
CA HIS A 306 13.14 -18.69 0.74
C HIS A 306 11.88 -17.99 0.25
N ILE A 307 11.46 -18.36 -0.94
CA ILE A 307 10.13 -18.10 -1.48
C ILE A 307 9.44 -19.45 -1.72
N VAL A 308 8.14 -19.40 -2.00
CA VAL A 308 7.45 -20.55 -2.59
C VAL A 308 7.07 -20.22 -4.02
N VAL A 309 7.34 -21.16 -4.91
CA VAL A 309 7.01 -21.12 -6.34
C VAL A 309 5.95 -22.17 -6.62
N LEU A 310 4.93 -21.81 -7.39
CA LEU A 310 3.90 -22.71 -7.88
C LEU A 310 4.01 -22.85 -9.40
N LEU A 311 4.07 -24.09 -9.89
CA LEU A 311 4.12 -24.42 -11.32
C LEU A 311 3.32 -25.70 -11.56
N ARG A 312 2.33 -25.66 -12.47
CA ARG A 312 1.50 -26.83 -12.87
C ARG A 312 0.95 -27.62 -11.67
N GLY A 313 0.38 -26.91 -10.70
CA GLY A 313 -0.20 -27.48 -9.47
C GLY A 313 0.83 -27.95 -8.43
N CYS A 314 2.13 -27.95 -8.74
CA CYS A 314 3.19 -28.34 -7.82
C CYS A 314 3.77 -27.13 -7.08
N PHE A 315 3.94 -27.26 -5.76
CA PHE A 315 4.56 -26.26 -4.91
C PHE A 315 6.04 -26.57 -4.72
N TYR A 316 6.88 -25.53 -4.74
CA TYR A 316 8.33 -25.65 -4.58
C TYR A 316 8.87 -24.61 -3.62
N LYS A 317 9.76 -25.03 -2.74
CA LYS A 317 10.58 -24.12 -1.93
C LYS A 317 11.82 -23.74 -2.71
N LEU A 318 11.98 -22.46 -3.00
CA LEU A 318 13.16 -21.93 -3.67
C LEU A 318 13.99 -21.12 -2.69
N HIS A 319 15.25 -21.50 -2.50
CA HIS A 319 16.18 -20.83 -1.58
C HIS A 319 16.77 -19.58 -2.23
N ILE A 320 16.91 -18.51 -1.46
CA ILE A 320 17.43 -17.22 -1.96
C ILE A 320 18.96 -17.15 -1.85
N CYS A 321 19.55 -17.96 -0.98
CA CYS A 321 20.98 -17.98 -0.74
C CYS A 321 21.51 -19.41 -0.59
N ASP A 322 22.82 -19.55 -0.75
CA ASP A 322 23.54 -20.78 -0.44
C ASP A 322 23.67 -21.01 1.09
N ASP A 323 24.28 -22.14 1.48
CA ASP A 323 24.46 -22.51 2.88
C ASP A 323 25.46 -21.59 3.63
N LYS A 324 26.22 -20.75 2.90
CA LYS A 324 27.10 -19.70 3.44
C LYS A 324 26.43 -18.34 3.48
N ASN A 325 25.10 -18.29 3.27
CA ASN A 325 24.27 -17.10 3.20
C ASN A 325 24.58 -16.16 2.03
N ASN A 326 25.35 -16.57 1.02
CA ASN A 326 25.57 -15.76 -0.18
C ASN A 326 24.29 -15.77 -1.01
N ILE A 327 23.78 -14.58 -1.32
CA ILE A 327 22.57 -14.40 -2.13
C ILE A 327 22.88 -14.84 -3.56
N PHE A 328 22.02 -15.66 -4.15
CA PHE A 328 22.18 -16.07 -5.53
C PHE A 328 22.10 -14.88 -6.48
N THR A 329 22.90 -14.88 -7.54
CA THR A 329 22.85 -13.86 -8.58
C THR A 329 21.63 -14.06 -9.49
N ILE A 330 21.30 -13.06 -10.31
CA ILE A 330 20.24 -13.18 -11.33
C ILE A 330 20.56 -14.34 -12.29
N GLU A 331 21.83 -14.54 -12.65
CA GLU A 331 22.26 -15.68 -13.47
C GLU A 331 21.97 -17.02 -12.79
N GLN A 332 22.36 -17.16 -11.52
CA GLN A 332 22.10 -18.39 -10.76
C GLN A 332 20.60 -18.65 -10.61
N PHE A 333 19.80 -17.62 -10.32
CA PHE A 333 18.34 -17.76 -10.31
C PHE A 333 17.78 -18.10 -11.70
N THR A 334 18.34 -17.54 -12.78
CA THR A 334 17.91 -17.87 -14.16
C THR A 334 18.12 -19.36 -14.42
N LYS A 335 19.28 -19.90 -14.05
CA LYS A 335 19.58 -21.34 -14.11
C LYS A 335 18.60 -22.17 -13.26
N ILE A 336 18.36 -21.78 -12.01
CA ILE A 336 17.43 -22.48 -11.09
C ILE A 336 16.00 -22.48 -11.64
N TYR A 337 15.51 -21.34 -12.13
CA TYR A 337 14.16 -21.26 -12.71
C TYR A 337 14.04 -22.01 -14.03
N HIS A 338 15.07 -21.97 -14.87
CA HIS A 338 15.09 -22.73 -16.12
C HIS A 338 15.00 -24.23 -15.83
N GLU A 339 15.82 -24.73 -14.90
CA GLU A 339 15.75 -26.12 -14.44
C GLU A 339 14.36 -26.47 -13.89
N LEU A 340 13.78 -25.63 -13.04
CA LEU A 340 12.44 -25.86 -12.50
C LEU A 340 11.36 -25.95 -13.60
N ILE A 341 11.43 -25.07 -14.61
CA ILE A 341 10.47 -25.00 -15.70
C ILE A 341 10.56 -26.23 -16.62
N THR A 342 11.77 -26.78 -16.81
CA THR A 342 12.02 -27.95 -17.67
C THR A 342 11.76 -29.28 -17.00
N ARG A 343 11.51 -29.33 -15.68
CA ARG A 343 11.00 -30.53 -15.01
C ARG A 343 9.69 -30.99 -15.65
N GLU A 344 9.44 -32.30 -15.63
CA GLU A 344 8.16 -32.89 -16.05
C GLU A 344 7.14 -33.00 -14.91
N ASP A 345 7.49 -32.49 -13.73
CA ASP A 345 6.62 -32.45 -12.56
C ASP A 345 5.30 -31.72 -12.90
N LYS A 346 4.18 -32.38 -12.57
CA LYS A 346 2.82 -31.84 -12.58
C LYS A 346 1.95 -32.53 -11.54
N GLU A 347 0.93 -31.84 -11.05
CA GLU A 347 -0.21 -32.43 -10.38
C GLU A 347 -1.43 -32.35 -11.31
N ASP A 348 -2.35 -33.31 -11.19
CA ASP A 348 -3.59 -33.35 -11.96
C ASP A 348 -4.81 -33.39 -11.01
N GLY A 349 -6.02 -33.22 -11.56
CA GLY A 349 -7.26 -33.36 -10.78
C GLY A 349 -7.39 -32.34 -9.63
N PRO A 350 -7.94 -32.74 -8.47
CA PRO A 350 -8.05 -31.89 -7.28
C PRO A 350 -6.70 -31.49 -6.67
N LEU A 351 -5.67 -32.34 -6.76
CA LEU A 351 -4.35 -32.04 -6.19
C LEU A 351 -3.68 -30.83 -6.84
N ALA A 352 -3.90 -30.65 -8.15
CA ALA A 352 -3.44 -29.47 -8.87
C ALA A 352 -4.08 -28.16 -8.39
N LYS A 353 -5.15 -28.24 -7.59
CA LYS A 353 -6.01 -27.12 -7.19
C LYS A 353 -5.96 -26.83 -5.69
N ILE A 354 -5.00 -27.36 -4.94
CA ILE A 354 -4.92 -27.16 -3.47
C ILE A 354 -4.98 -25.67 -3.06
N ALA A 355 -4.37 -24.78 -3.85
CA ALA A 355 -4.43 -23.33 -3.62
C ALA A 355 -5.86 -22.75 -3.67
N ALA A 356 -6.81 -23.43 -4.34
CA ALA A 356 -8.23 -23.07 -4.37
C ALA A 356 -8.83 -22.96 -2.96
N LEU A 357 -8.35 -23.73 -1.99
CA LEU A 357 -8.82 -23.66 -0.60
C LEU A 357 -8.67 -22.25 0.00
N THR A 358 -7.66 -21.49 -0.41
CA THR A 358 -7.42 -20.12 0.08
C THR A 358 -8.41 -19.10 -0.51
N HIS A 359 -9.04 -19.42 -1.64
CA HIS A 359 -9.94 -18.52 -2.38
C HIS A 359 -11.35 -18.48 -1.79
N ASP A 360 -11.65 -19.29 -0.79
CA ASP A 360 -12.99 -19.39 -0.25
C ASP A 360 -13.28 -18.30 0.80
N THR A 361 -14.52 -18.30 1.29
CA THR A 361 -14.93 -17.56 2.49
C THR A 361 -13.98 -17.84 3.66
N ARG A 362 -13.76 -16.84 4.51
CA ARG A 362 -12.67 -16.89 5.51
C ARG A 362 -12.93 -17.92 6.60
N ASP A 363 -14.19 -18.13 6.97
CA ASP A 363 -14.68 -19.14 7.90
C ASP A 363 -14.53 -20.55 7.35
N SER A 364 -14.96 -20.79 6.11
CA SER A 364 -14.74 -22.09 5.45
C SER A 364 -13.25 -22.39 5.27
N TRP A 365 -12.47 -21.40 4.84
CA TRP A 365 -11.02 -21.51 4.73
C TRP A 365 -10.37 -21.80 6.09
N HIS A 366 -10.82 -21.17 7.18
CA HIS A 366 -10.35 -21.50 8.53
C HIS A 366 -10.51 -23.01 8.85
N HIS A 367 -11.68 -23.58 8.57
CA HIS A 367 -11.96 -25.00 8.81
C HIS A 367 -11.13 -25.91 7.91
N ASN A 368 -11.04 -25.60 6.62
CA ASN A 368 -10.24 -26.36 5.67
C ASN A 368 -8.74 -26.29 5.97
N ARG A 369 -8.23 -25.13 6.39
CA ARG A 369 -6.85 -24.95 6.86
C ARG A 369 -6.56 -25.88 8.03
N LYS A 370 -7.45 -25.92 9.03
CA LYS A 370 -7.31 -26.80 10.20
C LYS A 370 -7.35 -28.27 9.81
N ARG A 371 -8.36 -28.66 9.03
CA ARG A 371 -8.62 -30.05 8.63
C ARG A 371 -7.51 -30.62 7.76
N PHE A 372 -7.12 -29.93 6.69
CA PHE A 372 -6.19 -30.47 5.69
C PHE A 372 -4.72 -30.24 6.05
N PHE A 373 -4.38 -29.05 6.58
CA PHE A 373 -2.98 -28.70 6.82
C PHE A 373 -2.55 -28.94 8.26
N LEU A 374 -3.29 -28.42 9.25
CA LEU A 374 -2.83 -28.45 10.64
C LEU A 374 -3.00 -29.81 11.32
N SER A 375 -3.90 -30.66 10.81
CA SER A 375 -4.16 -31.99 11.38
C SER A 375 -3.16 -33.06 10.91
N ASN A 376 -2.39 -32.79 9.84
CA ASN A 376 -1.33 -33.66 9.35
C ASN A 376 0.05 -32.99 9.55
N ALA A 377 1.00 -33.71 10.14
CA ALA A 377 2.29 -33.14 10.53
C ALA A 377 3.18 -32.73 9.33
N ASN A 378 3.06 -33.41 8.18
CA ASN A 378 3.78 -33.05 6.96
C ASN A 378 3.17 -31.79 6.32
N ASN A 379 1.84 -31.77 6.14
CA ASN A 379 1.13 -30.64 5.56
C ASN A 379 1.30 -29.37 6.40
N ALA A 380 1.37 -29.48 7.73
CA ALA A 380 1.66 -28.36 8.61
C ALA A 380 3.05 -27.76 8.37
N LYS A 381 4.07 -28.59 8.07
CA LYS A 381 5.41 -28.12 7.72
C LYS A 381 5.42 -27.43 6.35
N VAL A 382 4.73 -28.01 5.36
CA VAL A 382 4.59 -27.40 4.03
C VAL A 382 3.86 -26.05 4.13
N LEU A 383 2.75 -25.99 4.87
CA LEU A 383 2.01 -24.76 5.12
C LEU A 383 2.90 -23.70 5.76
N LYS A 384 3.70 -24.07 6.77
CA LYS A 384 4.67 -23.15 7.38
C LYS A 384 5.67 -22.59 6.38
N ASP A 385 6.18 -23.42 5.46
CA ASP A 385 7.08 -22.98 4.41
C ASP A 385 6.41 -21.97 3.45
N ILE A 386 5.13 -22.16 3.13
CA ILE A 386 4.32 -21.24 2.33
C ILE A 386 4.08 -19.92 3.08
N GLU A 387 3.55 -20.00 4.31
CA GLU A 387 3.18 -18.83 5.12
C GLU A 387 4.41 -17.99 5.48
N SER A 388 5.56 -18.62 5.72
CA SER A 388 6.81 -17.91 6.01
C SER A 388 7.63 -17.51 4.78
N ALA A 389 7.20 -17.80 3.55
CA ALA A 389 7.94 -17.36 2.35
C ALA A 389 8.09 -15.83 2.30
N ILE A 390 9.14 -15.28 1.68
CA ILE A 390 9.27 -13.81 1.51
C ILE A 390 8.07 -13.26 0.72
N PHE A 391 7.73 -13.94 -0.38
CA PHE A 391 6.55 -13.74 -1.22
C PHE A 391 6.20 -15.08 -1.89
N PHE A 392 5.04 -15.17 -2.53
CA PHE A 392 4.61 -16.34 -3.31
C PHE A 392 4.75 -16.04 -4.81
N MET A 393 5.33 -16.95 -5.60
CA MET A 393 5.53 -16.80 -7.05
C MET A 393 4.70 -17.83 -7.80
N SER A 394 4.01 -17.38 -8.84
CA SER A 394 3.21 -18.24 -9.71
C SER A 394 3.80 -18.20 -11.12
N LEU A 395 4.24 -19.36 -11.61
CA LEU A 395 4.68 -19.51 -13.00
C LEU A 395 3.46 -19.88 -13.84
N ASP A 396 2.84 -18.86 -14.42
CA ASP A 396 1.63 -18.99 -15.23
C ASP A 396 2.00 -19.54 -16.62
N GLU A 397 1.19 -20.46 -17.12
CA GLU A 397 1.42 -21.16 -18.39
C GLU A 397 0.81 -20.41 -19.59
N ASN A 398 0.01 -19.36 -19.34
CA ASN A 398 -0.54 -18.53 -20.41
C ASN A 398 0.55 -17.67 -21.11
N GLU A 399 0.43 -17.50 -22.43
CA GLU A 399 1.36 -16.74 -23.28
C GLU A 399 0.70 -15.55 -24.02
N ASP A 400 -0.61 -15.34 -23.83
CA ASP A 400 -1.41 -14.32 -24.53
C ASP A 400 -1.54 -13.00 -23.74
N TYR A 401 -0.61 -12.72 -22.83
CA TYR A 401 -0.62 -11.51 -22.01
C TYR A 401 0.23 -10.42 -22.63
N GLY A 402 -0.28 -9.19 -22.70
CA GLY A 402 0.46 -8.14 -23.38
C GLY A 402 -0.28 -6.83 -23.48
N TYR A 403 0.25 -5.96 -24.33
CA TYR A 403 -0.39 -4.73 -24.76
C TYR A 403 -0.14 -4.58 -26.26
N ASP A 404 -1.23 -4.43 -27.01
CA ASP A 404 -1.23 -4.09 -28.43
C ASP A 404 -2.29 -3.01 -28.63
N GLU A 405 -1.90 -1.90 -29.25
CA GLU A 405 -2.79 -0.78 -29.53
C GLU A 405 -3.92 -1.16 -30.49
N ASN A 406 -3.68 -2.12 -31.38
CA ASN A 406 -4.68 -2.65 -32.30
C ASN A 406 -5.57 -3.73 -31.66
N ASN A 407 -5.18 -4.24 -30.48
CA ASN A 407 -5.94 -5.21 -29.71
C ASN A 407 -5.94 -4.87 -28.20
N PRO A 408 -6.66 -3.82 -27.77
CA PRO A 408 -6.70 -3.37 -26.38
C PRO A 408 -7.24 -4.43 -25.39
N GLU A 409 -8.01 -5.41 -25.87
CA GLU A 409 -8.52 -6.51 -25.04
C GLU A 409 -7.40 -7.38 -24.45
N MET A 410 -6.25 -7.47 -25.12
CA MET A 410 -5.11 -8.26 -24.63
C MET A 410 -4.65 -7.79 -23.25
N LEU A 411 -4.63 -6.46 -23.05
CA LEU A 411 -4.26 -5.86 -21.77
C LEU A 411 -5.35 -6.10 -20.71
N SER A 412 -6.62 -6.03 -21.11
CA SER A 412 -7.75 -6.28 -20.21
C SER A 412 -7.78 -7.74 -19.74
N LYS A 413 -7.55 -8.71 -20.64
CA LYS A 413 -7.42 -10.14 -20.31
C LYS A 413 -6.25 -10.40 -19.36
N PHE A 414 -5.11 -9.75 -19.62
CA PHE A 414 -3.96 -9.86 -18.73
C PHE A 414 -4.27 -9.35 -17.32
N LEU A 415 -4.80 -8.13 -17.20
CA LEU A 415 -5.10 -7.52 -15.91
C LEU A 415 -6.20 -8.26 -15.15
N ALA A 416 -7.22 -8.78 -15.85
CA ALA A 416 -8.24 -9.64 -15.27
C ALA A 416 -7.63 -10.91 -14.66
N ASN A 417 -6.68 -11.57 -15.34
CA ASN A 417 -5.99 -12.72 -14.76
C ASN A 417 -5.06 -12.33 -13.59
N ILE A 418 -4.41 -11.16 -13.61
CA ILE A 418 -3.63 -10.71 -12.45
C ILE A 418 -4.55 -10.50 -11.24
N LEU A 419 -5.71 -9.86 -11.42
CA LEU A 419 -6.70 -9.61 -10.36
C LEU A 419 -7.36 -10.89 -9.83
N THR A 420 -7.67 -11.84 -10.70
CA THR A 420 -8.52 -13.00 -10.37
C THR A 420 -7.77 -14.33 -10.26
N GLY A 421 -6.58 -14.45 -10.84
CA GLY A 421 -5.91 -15.73 -11.04
C GLY A 421 -6.71 -16.72 -11.90
N ASP A 422 -6.35 -17.99 -11.82
CA ASP A 422 -7.06 -19.09 -12.49
C ASP A 422 -7.71 -20.07 -11.50
N GLY A 423 -7.77 -19.71 -10.21
CA GLY A 423 -8.28 -20.54 -9.13
C GLY A 423 -7.32 -21.62 -8.63
N THR A 424 -6.23 -21.88 -9.36
CA THR A 424 -5.18 -22.84 -8.97
C THR A 424 -3.88 -22.16 -8.60
N ASN A 425 -3.67 -20.93 -9.08
CA ASN A 425 -2.36 -20.32 -9.16
C ASN A 425 -2.09 -19.16 -8.19
N ARG A 426 -2.79 -19.06 -7.06
CA ARG A 426 -2.57 -17.99 -6.06
C ARG A 426 -2.62 -18.55 -4.64
N TRP A 427 -1.80 -18.00 -3.76
CA TRP A 427 -1.96 -18.17 -2.32
C TRP A 427 -2.44 -16.86 -1.72
N VAL A 428 -3.77 -16.67 -1.69
CA VAL A 428 -4.36 -15.32 -1.57
C VAL A 428 -4.12 -14.65 -0.21
N ASP A 429 -3.77 -15.43 0.80
CA ASP A 429 -3.41 -14.96 2.14
C ASP A 429 -2.03 -14.29 2.19
N LYS A 430 -1.19 -14.54 1.19
CA LYS A 430 0.18 -14.04 1.17
C LYS A 430 0.20 -12.54 0.94
N SER A 431 1.02 -11.83 1.71
CA SER A 431 1.16 -10.36 1.60
C SER A 431 1.48 -9.89 0.19
N LEU A 432 2.38 -10.60 -0.50
CA LEU A 432 2.81 -10.36 -1.87
C LEU A 432 2.72 -11.66 -2.67
N ASN A 433 1.92 -11.65 -3.73
CA ASN A 433 1.81 -12.71 -4.73
C ASN A 433 2.33 -12.17 -6.06
N TYR A 434 3.38 -12.74 -6.63
CA TYR A 434 3.89 -12.41 -7.95
C TYR A 434 3.53 -13.48 -8.98
N VAL A 435 3.44 -13.06 -10.23
CA VAL A 435 3.15 -13.90 -11.39
C VAL A 435 4.20 -13.65 -12.45
N SER A 436 4.68 -14.71 -13.09
CA SER A 436 5.45 -14.64 -14.34
C SER A 436 4.82 -15.58 -15.36
N SER A 437 4.29 -15.03 -16.45
CA SER A 437 3.67 -15.80 -17.52
C SER A 437 4.69 -16.47 -18.43
N LYS A 438 4.23 -17.36 -19.31
CA LYS A 438 5.06 -18.09 -20.28
C LYS A 438 5.78 -17.15 -21.25
N ASN A 439 5.14 -16.04 -21.63
CA ASN A 439 5.75 -14.96 -22.40
C ASN A 439 6.43 -13.85 -21.55
N ALA A 440 6.78 -14.16 -20.29
CA ALA A 440 7.56 -13.32 -19.38
C ALA A 440 6.93 -11.96 -19.00
N ARG A 441 5.61 -11.79 -19.17
CA ARG A 441 4.87 -10.71 -18.52
C ARG A 441 4.81 -10.99 -17.02
N CYS A 442 4.93 -9.94 -16.21
CA CYS A 442 4.81 -10.07 -14.77
C CYS A 442 3.71 -9.21 -14.15
N GLY A 443 3.28 -9.58 -12.96
CA GLY A 443 2.30 -8.84 -12.20
C GLY A 443 2.13 -9.49 -10.84
N GLY A 444 1.06 -9.15 -10.16
CA GLY A 444 0.79 -9.74 -8.87
C GLY A 444 -0.42 -9.17 -8.17
N THR A 445 -0.66 -9.70 -6.98
CA THR A 445 -1.64 -9.14 -6.04
C THR A 445 -0.98 -8.90 -4.69
N THR A 446 -1.42 -7.85 -4.02
CA THR A 446 -1.07 -7.56 -2.63
C THR A 446 -2.29 -7.71 -1.74
N GLU A 447 -2.08 -8.33 -0.57
CA GLU A 447 -3.12 -8.41 0.47
C GLU A 447 -3.27 -7.05 1.15
N HIS A 448 -4.47 -6.47 1.13
CA HIS A 448 -4.67 -5.04 1.42
C HIS A 448 -4.70 -4.70 2.92
N SER A 449 -4.82 -5.69 3.81
CA SER A 449 -4.82 -5.43 5.25
C SER A 449 -3.44 -4.97 5.76
N ILE A 450 -2.35 -5.29 5.05
CA ILE A 450 -0.99 -4.93 5.47
C ILE A 450 -0.65 -3.46 5.24
N ALA A 451 -1.20 -2.82 4.19
CA ALA A 451 -0.85 -1.47 3.77
C ALA A 451 -1.78 -0.90 2.66
N ASP A 452 -1.46 0.32 2.21
CA ASP A 452 -2.18 1.08 1.18
C ASP A 452 -1.31 1.31 -0.07
N GLY A 453 -1.94 1.84 -1.14
CA GLY A 453 -1.30 2.05 -2.45
C GLY A 453 0.05 2.76 -2.40
N ALA A 454 0.19 3.85 -1.63
CA ALA A 454 1.44 4.61 -1.57
C ALA A 454 2.67 3.79 -1.11
N GLU A 455 2.47 2.76 -0.30
CA GLU A 455 3.54 1.87 0.14
C GLU A 455 3.87 0.83 -0.93
N PHE A 456 2.86 0.24 -1.57
CA PHE A 456 3.03 -0.67 -2.71
C PHE A 456 3.70 0.03 -3.89
N ASP A 457 3.35 1.29 -4.14
CA ASP A 457 3.90 2.10 -5.21
C ASP A 457 5.36 2.45 -4.95
N HIS A 458 5.75 2.63 -3.69
CA HIS A 458 7.16 2.79 -3.34
C HIS A 458 7.96 1.50 -3.62
N ILE A 459 7.40 0.33 -3.33
CA ILE A 459 8.04 -0.96 -3.65
C ILE A 459 8.22 -1.05 -5.17
N MET A 460 7.17 -0.75 -5.93
CA MET A 460 7.23 -0.84 -7.39
C MET A 460 8.12 0.23 -8.03
N GLU A 461 8.16 1.47 -7.53
CA GLU A 461 9.14 2.45 -7.97
C GLU A 461 10.58 1.98 -7.72
N ASN A 462 10.85 1.34 -6.57
CA ASN A 462 12.17 0.77 -6.30
C ASN A 462 12.49 -0.40 -7.24
N PHE A 463 11.49 -1.25 -7.50
CA PHE A 463 11.59 -2.35 -8.46
C PHE A 463 11.96 -1.81 -9.84
N LEU A 464 11.17 -0.89 -10.39
CA LEU A 464 11.37 -0.31 -11.71
C LEU A 464 12.71 0.41 -11.82
N LYS A 465 13.12 1.15 -10.78
CA LYS A 465 14.42 1.81 -10.74
C LYS A 465 15.57 0.82 -10.87
N ILE A 466 15.49 -0.30 -10.16
CA ILE A 466 16.52 -1.35 -10.23
C ILE A 466 16.45 -2.05 -11.60
N ASP A 467 15.26 -2.49 -11.99
CA ASP A 467 15.05 -3.32 -13.17
C ASP A 467 15.42 -2.60 -14.48
N LEU A 468 15.06 -1.33 -14.61
CA LEU A 468 15.22 -0.56 -15.84
C LEU A 468 16.50 0.28 -15.89
N GLU A 469 16.94 0.83 -14.77
CA GLU A 469 18.05 1.81 -14.76
C GLU A 469 19.33 1.28 -14.12
N CYS A 470 19.25 0.28 -13.23
CA CYS A 470 20.44 -0.29 -12.57
C CYS A 470 20.90 -1.61 -13.19
N LEU A 471 19.98 -2.33 -13.84
CA LEU A 471 20.23 -3.61 -14.49
C LEU A 471 20.11 -3.46 -16.01
N LYS A 472 20.80 -4.34 -16.74
CA LYS A 472 20.66 -4.45 -18.20
C LYS A 472 19.82 -5.68 -18.53
N TYR A 473 19.05 -5.60 -19.61
CA TYR A 473 18.45 -6.76 -20.25
C TYR A 473 19.41 -7.26 -21.33
N ASP A 474 19.89 -8.49 -21.17
CA ASP A 474 20.62 -9.18 -22.23
C ASP A 474 19.65 -9.62 -23.33
N THR A 475 20.16 -10.00 -24.51
CA THR A 475 19.32 -10.56 -25.58
C THR A 475 18.67 -11.88 -25.13
N ILE A 476 17.55 -12.27 -25.73
CA ILE A 476 16.90 -13.56 -25.45
C ILE A 476 17.90 -14.71 -25.63
N ASP A 477 18.64 -14.75 -26.73
CA ASP A 477 19.67 -15.76 -26.99
C ASP A 477 20.75 -15.81 -25.88
N ALA A 478 21.15 -14.66 -25.35
CA ALA A 478 22.13 -14.60 -24.27
C ALA A 478 21.54 -15.13 -22.96
N GLN A 479 20.28 -14.85 -22.67
CA GLN A 479 19.56 -15.38 -21.52
C GLN A 479 19.36 -16.91 -21.63
N GLU A 480 19.06 -17.42 -22.81
CA GLU A 480 18.94 -18.86 -23.05
C GLU A 480 20.29 -19.57 -22.87
N LYS A 481 21.38 -18.99 -23.39
CA LYS A 481 22.74 -19.50 -23.15
C LYS A 481 23.11 -19.44 -21.66
N MET A 482 22.74 -18.38 -20.97
CA MET A 482 22.92 -18.23 -19.53
C MET A 482 22.16 -19.31 -18.74
N ALA A 483 21.01 -19.76 -19.24
CA ALA A 483 20.19 -20.77 -18.57
C ALA A 483 20.79 -22.18 -18.62
N ILE A 484 21.75 -22.43 -19.53
CA ILE A 484 22.46 -23.71 -19.63
C ILE A 484 23.35 -23.90 -18.41
N ILE A 485 23.10 -24.99 -17.67
CA ILE A 485 23.85 -25.34 -16.47
C ILE A 485 25.05 -26.21 -16.86
N GLN A 486 26.27 -25.74 -16.60
CA GLN A 486 27.47 -26.55 -16.78
C GLN A 486 27.65 -27.52 -15.59
N ASP A 487 28.26 -28.69 -15.82
CA ASP A 487 28.39 -29.73 -14.78
C ASP A 487 29.17 -29.27 -13.53
N ASN A 488 30.18 -28.41 -13.72
CA ASN A 488 30.95 -27.81 -12.63
C ASN A 488 30.13 -26.81 -11.79
N GLU A 489 29.01 -26.30 -12.30
CA GLU A 489 28.15 -25.32 -11.61
C GLU A 489 27.05 -25.98 -10.76
N LYS A 490 26.67 -27.22 -11.08
CA LYS A 490 25.58 -27.94 -10.39
C LYS A 490 25.75 -27.97 -8.87
N HIS A 491 26.98 -28.16 -8.39
CA HIS A 491 27.31 -28.23 -6.96
C HIS A 491 27.21 -26.86 -6.24
N GLY A 492 27.22 -25.75 -6.99
CA GLY A 492 27.11 -24.39 -6.46
C GLY A 492 25.68 -23.82 -6.49
N LEU A 493 24.73 -24.55 -7.07
CA LEU A 493 23.32 -24.16 -7.14
C LEU A 493 22.49 -24.97 -6.14
N LYS A 494 21.46 -24.33 -5.58
CA LYS A 494 20.46 -25.00 -4.75
C LYS A 494 19.13 -24.96 -5.49
N PHE A 495 18.81 -26.06 -6.16
CA PHE A 495 17.56 -26.20 -6.91
C PHE A 495 16.34 -26.21 -5.99
N ALA A 496 15.16 -25.97 -6.56
CA ALA A 496 13.93 -25.86 -5.79
C ALA A 496 13.45 -27.24 -5.29
N ASP A 497 13.10 -27.31 -4.00
CA ASP A 497 12.62 -28.53 -3.35
C ASP A 497 11.11 -28.67 -3.56
N ARG A 498 10.65 -29.82 -4.08
CA ARG A 498 9.20 -30.07 -4.26
C ARG A 498 8.54 -30.26 -2.89
N LEU A 499 7.51 -29.47 -2.62
CA LEU A 499 6.67 -29.56 -1.43
C LEU A 499 5.47 -30.46 -1.77
N LYS A 500 5.40 -31.62 -1.14
CA LYS A 500 4.32 -32.60 -1.35
C LYS A 500 3.36 -32.59 -0.18
N PHE A 501 2.07 -32.60 -0.49
CA PHE A 501 1.01 -32.78 0.51
C PHE A 501 0.70 -34.26 0.67
N GLU A 502 0.44 -34.67 1.90
CA GLU A 502 -0.07 -35.99 2.24
C GLU A 502 -1.61 -35.93 2.29
N ILE A 503 -2.25 -36.91 1.68
CA ILE A 503 -3.71 -37.03 1.67
C ILE A 503 -4.10 -38.22 2.53
N GLU A 504 -4.63 -37.94 3.72
CA GLU A 504 -5.16 -38.97 4.63
C GLU A 504 -6.68 -39.14 4.46
N ASP A 505 -7.38 -38.07 4.07
CA ASP A 505 -8.83 -38.02 3.88
C ASP A 505 -9.17 -37.49 2.48
N GLU A 506 -9.53 -38.40 1.57
CA GLU A 506 -9.84 -38.08 0.18
C GLU A 506 -11.09 -37.20 0.01
N SER A 507 -11.93 -37.06 1.03
CA SER A 507 -13.08 -36.14 0.93
C SER A 507 -12.67 -34.67 0.90
N ILE A 508 -11.38 -34.36 1.13
CA ILE A 508 -10.83 -33.04 0.80
C ILE A 508 -10.88 -32.73 -0.71
N TYR A 509 -10.89 -33.74 -1.58
CA TYR A 509 -10.93 -33.56 -3.03
C TYR A 509 -12.22 -32.89 -3.51
N SER A 510 -13.38 -33.29 -2.97
CA SER A 510 -14.64 -32.63 -3.27
C SER A 510 -14.65 -31.19 -2.79
N GLU A 511 -13.99 -30.92 -1.66
CA GLU A 511 -13.93 -29.58 -1.09
C GLU A 511 -13.00 -28.65 -1.88
N ILE A 512 -11.84 -29.15 -2.31
CA ILE A 512 -10.94 -28.43 -3.22
C ILE A 512 -11.68 -28.07 -4.52
N THR A 513 -12.40 -29.02 -5.11
CA THR A 513 -13.20 -28.79 -6.33
C THR A 513 -14.29 -27.76 -6.08
N ARG A 514 -15.01 -27.83 -4.96
CA ARG A 514 -16.03 -26.85 -4.59
C ARG A 514 -15.46 -25.43 -4.49
N CYS A 515 -14.33 -25.26 -3.79
CA CYS A 515 -13.67 -23.96 -3.67
C CYS A 515 -13.21 -23.43 -5.04
N TYR A 516 -12.66 -24.31 -5.88
CA TYR A 516 -12.26 -23.97 -7.24
C TYR A 516 -13.46 -23.51 -8.09
N ASP A 517 -14.54 -24.28 -8.13
CA ASP A 517 -15.73 -23.97 -8.92
C ASP A 517 -16.40 -22.68 -8.45
N ALA A 518 -16.45 -22.44 -7.14
CA ALA A 518 -16.97 -21.20 -6.56
C ALA A 518 -16.12 -19.98 -6.99
N HIS A 519 -14.79 -20.10 -6.95
CA HIS A 519 -13.89 -19.04 -7.41
C HIS A 519 -14.00 -18.82 -8.91
N MET A 520 -14.05 -19.88 -9.72
CA MET A 520 -14.19 -19.77 -11.17
C MET A 520 -15.50 -19.09 -11.57
N LYS A 521 -16.58 -19.35 -10.84
CA LYS A 521 -17.84 -18.63 -10.99
C LYS A 521 -17.67 -17.13 -10.68
N ALA A 522 -17.06 -16.79 -9.54
CA ALA A 522 -16.81 -15.39 -9.17
C ALA A 522 -15.91 -14.67 -10.19
N LYS A 523 -14.84 -15.33 -10.65
CA LYS A 523 -13.96 -14.84 -11.71
C LYS A 523 -14.71 -14.58 -13.01
N SER A 524 -15.57 -15.51 -13.43
CA SER A 524 -16.33 -15.37 -14.69
C SER A 524 -17.32 -14.21 -14.66
N ASP A 525 -17.64 -13.69 -13.47
CA ASP A 525 -18.52 -12.54 -13.30
C ASP A 525 -17.76 -11.20 -13.34
N VAL A 526 -16.43 -11.19 -13.26
CA VAL A 526 -15.65 -9.94 -13.29
C VAL A 526 -15.56 -9.40 -14.72
N ASP A 527 -16.10 -8.20 -14.95
CA ASP A 527 -15.91 -7.42 -16.16
C ASP A 527 -14.77 -6.40 -15.94
N LEU A 528 -13.74 -6.42 -16.77
CA LEU A 528 -12.58 -5.54 -16.61
C LEU A 528 -12.15 -4.93 -17.94
N PHE A 529 -11.90 -3.62 -17.92
CA PHE A 529 -11.33 -2.87 -19.03
C PHE A 529 -10.11 -2.06 -18.58
N ALA A 530 -8.97 -2.28 -19.23
CA ALA A 530 -7.74 -1.55 -18.99
C ALA A 530 -7.54 -0.46 -20.06
N LEU A 531 -7.82 0.79 -19.69
CA LEU A 531 -7.68 1.95 -20.56
C LEU A 531 -6.26 2.52 -20.53
N ALA A 532 -5.55 2.42 -21.65
CA ALA A 532 -4.28 3.12 -21.90
C ALA A 532 -4.53 4.38 -22.75
N PHE A 533 -4.88 5.50 -22.10
CA PHE A 533 -5.14 6.76 -22.78
C PHE A 533 -3.83 7.49 -23.08
N ARG A 534 -3.49 7.63 -24.38
CA ARG A 534 -2.21 8.19 -24.85
C ARG A 534 -2.32 9.54 -25.56
N ASP A 535 -3.50 10.12 -25.69
CA ASP A 535 -3.68 11.42 -26.37
C ASP A 535 -2.98 12.56 -25.60
N PHE A 536 -2.96 12.48 -24.27
CA PHE A 536 -2.20 13.37 -23.39
C PHE A 536 -2.06 12.79 -21.98
N GLY A 537 -1.12 13.33 -21.18
CA GLY A 537 -0.98 13.04 -19.75
C GLY A 537 -1.00 14.29 -18.89
N LYS A 538 -0.38 14.21 -17.70
CA LYS A 538 -0.36 15.31 -16.71
C LYS A 538 0.25 16.60 -17.24
N GLY A 539 1.07 16.53 -18.29
CA GLY A 539 1.71 17.69 -18.92
C GLY A 539 0.72 18.65 -19.55
N ARG A 540 -0.27 18.12 -20.29
CA ARG A 540 -1.36 18.94 -20.87
C ARG A 540 -2.26 19.50 -19.77
N ILE A 541 -2.67 18.66 -18.83
CA ILE A 541 -3.58 19.06 -17.74
C ILE A 541 -3.00 20.21 -16.91
N LYS A 542 -1.70 20.17 -16.61
CA LYS A 542 -1.02 21.28 -15.91
C LYS A 542 -1.06 22.59 -16.69
N LYS A 543 -0.99 22.56 -18.03
CA LYS A 543 -1.11 23.77 -18.88
C LYS A 543 -2.53 24.35 -18.85
N CYS A 544 -3.55 23.53 -18.63
CA CYS A 544 -4.94 23.97 -18.41
C CYS A 544 -5.11 24.78 -17.10
N GLY A 545 -4.15 24.66 -16.17
CA GLY A 545 -4.16 25.37 -14.89
C GLY A 545 -5.03 24.72 -13.82
N VAL A 546 -5.28 23.40 -13.92
CA VAL A 546 -6.02 22.61 -12.93
C VAL A 546 -5.17 21.47 -12.37
N SER A 547 -5.57 20.92 -11.22
CA SER A 547 -4.94 19.74 -10.63
C SER A 547 -5.13 18.52 -11.55
N PRO A 548 -4.07 17.74 -11.88
CA PRO A 548 -4.22 16.51 -12.63
C PRO A 548 -5.19 15.52 -11.99
N ASP A 549 -5.09 15.35 -10.67
CA ASP A 549 -5.94 14.46 -9.89
C ASP A 549 -7.40 14.92 -9.91
N GLY A 550 -7.62 16.22 -9.64
CA GLY A 550 -8.96 16.83 -9.72
C GLY A 550 -9.57 16.74 -11.13
N PHE A 551 -8.76 16.89 -12.18
CA PHE A 551 -9.21 16.73 -13.57
C PHE A 551 -9.72 15.31 -13.83
N VAL A 552 -8.96 14.29 -13.43
CA VAL A 552 -9.37 12.88 -13.63
C VAL A 552 -10.60 12.56 -12.81
N GLN A 553 -10.68 13.01 -11.55
CA GLN A 553 -11.85 12.82 -10.71
C GLN A 553 -13.09 13.50 -11.30
N MET A 554 -12.98 14.72 -11.84
CA MET A 554 -14.10 15.37 -12.53
C MET A 554 -14.48 14.69 -13.85
N ALA A 555 -13.50 14.13 -14.58
CA ALA A 555 -13.79 13.30 -15.75
C ALA A 555 -14.55 12.02 -15.38
N ILE A 556 -14.18 11.37 -14.26
CA ILE A 556 -14.90 10.22 -13.70
C ILE A 556 -16.34 10.61 -13.33
N GLN A 557 -16.55 11.77 -12.69
CA GLN A 557 -17.90 12.24 -12.36
C GLN A 557 -18.75 12.50 -13.61
N LEU A 558 -18.17 13.11 -14.66
CA LEU A 558 -18.86 13.33 -15.93
C LEU A 558 -19.20 12.01 -16.63
N ALA A 559 -18.25 11.07 -16.68
CA ALA A 559 -18.45 9.75 -17.28
C ALA A 559 -19.53 8.96 -16.53
N ALA A 560 -19.49 8.97 -15.19
CA ALA A 560 -20.49 8.34 -14.34
C ALA A 560 -21.88 8.91 -14.53
N TYR A 561 -22.02 10.24 -14.60
CA TYR A 561 -23.33 10.85 -14.83
C TYR A 561 -23.89 10.51 -16.21
N ARG A 562 -23.04 10.42 -17.24
CA ARG A 562 -23.44 9.96 -18.58
C ARG A 562 -23.89 8.49 -18.58
N ASP A 563 -23.29 7.66 -17.72
CA ASP A 563 -23.56 6.23 -17.66
C ASP A 563 -24.80 5.91 -16.81
N PHE A 564 -24.91 6.49 -15.62
CA PHE A 564 -25.99 6.24 -14.66
C PHE A 564 -27.19 7.18 -14.81
N GLY A 565 -27.02 8.34 -15.44
CA GLY A 565 -28.04 9.38 -15.52
C GLY A 565 -28.32 10.11 -14.20
N LYS A 566 -27.53 9.85 -13.16
CA LYS A 566 -27.64 10.46 -11.83
C LYS A 566 -26.28 10.56 -11.14
N PHE A 567 -26.18 11.40 -10.11
CA PHE A 567 -25.03 11.39 -9.22
C PHE A 567 -25.07 10.16 -8.32
N VAL A 568 -23.89 9.58 -8.07
CA VAL A 568 -23.73 8.39 -7.23
C VAL A 568 -22.59 8.60 -6.25
N LEU A 569 -22.67 7.95 -5.09
CA LEU A 569 -21.66 8.07 -4.07
C LEU A 569 -20.30 7.57 -4.57
N THR A 570 -19.29 8.43 -4.49
CA THR A 570 -17.93 8.16 -4.98
C THR A 570 -16.92 8.20 -3.84
N TYR A 571 -16.17 7.11 -3.68
CA TYR A 571 -15.03 6.98 -2.77
C TYR A 571 -13.72 7.30 -3.50
N GLU A 572 -12.86 8.08 -2.86
CA GLU A 572 -11.44 8.19 -3.20
C GLU A 572 -10.60 8.13 -1.90
N PRO A 573 -9.49 7.36 -1.85
CA PRO A 573 -8.66 7.31 -0.67
C PRO A 573 -7.79 8.57 -0.55
N ALA A 574 -7.93 9.28 0.56
CA ALA A 574 -7.01 10.36 0.95
C ALA A 574 -5.99 9.87 1.98
N SER A 575 -4.71 10.18 1.78
CA SER A 575 -3.65 9.78 2.72
C SER A 575 -3.65 10.67 3.96
N VAL A 576 -3.80 10.07 5.14
CA VAL A 576 -3.68 10.75 6.44
C VAL A 576 -2.32 10.54 7.09
N ARG A 577 -1.32 10.07 6.32
CA ARG A 577 0.00 9.65 6.82
C ARG A 577 0.81 10.75 7.51
N PHE A 578 0.34 11.99 7.56
CA PHE A 578 0.92 13.03 8.41
C PHE A 578 0.83 12.77 9.92
N PHE A 579 0.04 11.77 10.34
CA PHE A 579 -0.15 11.38 11.72
C PHE A 579 0.49 10.02 12.03
N ALA A 580 0.72 9.76 13.32
CA ALA A 580 1.25 8.49 13.76
C ALA A 580 0.27 7.35 13.43
N ASN A 581 0.82 6.22 12.97
CA ASN A 581 0.08 4.96 12.78
C ASN A 581 -1.20 5.12 11.94
N SER A 582 -1.21 6.01 10.95
CA SER A 582 -2.41 6.38 10.18
C SER A 582 -2.37 5.81 8.77
N ARG A 583 -3.52 5.38 8.24
CA ARG A 583 -3.70 4.85 6.88
C ARG A 583 -4.38 5.87 5.96
N THR A 584 -5.68 5.72 5.75
CA THR A 584 -6.49 6.48 4.80
C THR A 584 -7.70 7.11 5.46
N GLU A 585 -8.21 8.14 4.81
CA GLU A 585 -9.53 8.75 4.99
C GLU A 585 -10.31 8.65 3.67
N THR A 586 -11.63 8.80 3.70
CA THR A 586 -12.46 8.90 2.49
C THR A 586 -12.56 10.35 2.03
N LEU A 587 -12.15 10.61 0.79
CA LEU A 587 -12.50 11.80 0.06
C LEU A 587 -13.77 11.52 -0.74
N ARG A 588 -14.87 12.17 -0.33
CA ARG A 588 -16.14 12.15 -1.08
C ARG A 588 -16.03 13.13 -2.26
N THR A 589 -15.88 12.61 -3.47
CA THR A 589 -15.66 13.41 -4.68
C THR A 589 -16.88 14.24 -5.06
N VAL A 590 -18.09 13.69 -4.85
CA VAL A 590 -19.36 14.37 -5.15
C VAL A 590 -19.62 15.48 -4.12
N ASN A 591 -19.83 16.68 -4.64
CA ASN A 591 -20.19 17.91 -3.93
C ASN A 591 -20.86 18.89 -4.91
N ASP A 592 -21.39 20.01 -4.40
CA ASP A 592 -22.06 21.03 -5.23
C ASP A 592 -21.28 21.45 -6.46
N HIS A 593 -19.99 21.77 -6.31
CA HIS A 593 -19.21 22.29 -7.43
C HIS A 593 -18.94 21.22 -8.49
N SER A 594 -18.77 19.96 -8.07
CA SER A 594 -18.69 18.84 -9.03
C SER A 594 -20.02 18.62 -9.76
N CYS A 595 -21.15 18.76 -9.07
CA CYS A 595 -22.48 18.60 -9.65
C CYS A 595 -22.81 19.75 -10.62
N GLU A 596 -22.56 20.99 -10.22
CA GLU A 596 -22.70 22.19 -11.06
C GLU A 596 -21.89 22.04 -12.36
N PHE A 597 -20.63 21.60 -12.25
CA PHE A 597 -19.76 21.35 -13.40
C PHE A 597 -20.34 20.27 -14.33
N VAL A 598 -20.74 19.12 -13.80
CA VAL A 598 -21.28 18.02 -14.62
C VAL A 598 -22.58 18.45 -15.31
N ILE A 599 -23.49 19.13 -14.61
CA ILE A 599 -24.75 19.64 -15.18
C ILE A 599 -24.46 20.62 -16.33
N ALA A 600 -23.49 21.53 -16.16
CA ALA A 600 -23.07 22.46 -17.19
C ALA A 600 -22.48 21.76 -18.43
N MET A 601 -21.76 20.65 -18.25
CA MET A 601 -21.25 19.82 -19.35
C MET A 601 -22.36 19.07 -20.09
N MET A 602 -23.47 18.76 -19.43
CA MET A 602 -24.64 18.09 -20.02
C MET A 602 -25.62 19.06 -20.70
N ASN A 603 -25.56 20.36 -20.36
CA ASN A 603 -26.43 21.38 -20.93
C ASN A 603 -25.85 21.95 -22.23
N GLY A 604 -26.42 21.59 -23.39
CA GLY A 604 -25.99 22.06 -24.71
C GLY A 604 -25.98 23.59 -24.92
N ASN A 605 -26.74 24.33 -24.12
CA ASN A 605 -26.83 25.80 -24.20
C ASN A 605 -25.77 26.52 -23.36
N GLU A 606 -25.00 25.80 -22.55
CA GLU A 606 -23.99 26.41 -21.68
C GLU A 606 -22.71 26.78 -22.45
N THR A 607 -22.12 27.94 -22.12
CA THR A 607 -20.93 28.44 -22.79
C THR A 607 -19.67 27.65 -22.43
N LYS A 608 -18.70 27.63 -23.35
CA LYS A 608 -17.38 27.01 -23.11
C LYS A 608 -16.68 27.64 -21.91
N GLU A 609 -16.77 28.97 -21.80
CA GLU A 609 -16.18 29.77 -20.73
C GLU A 609 -16.75 29.39 -19.37
N LYS A 610 -18.08 29.22 -19.28
CA LYS A 610 -18.73 28.84 -18.03
C LYS A 610 -18.37 27.41 -17.60
N ARG A 611 -18.39 26.45 -18.53
CA ARG A 611 -17.96 25.07 -18.27
C ARG A 611 -16.52 25.01 -17.76
N LYS A 612 -15.62 25.81 -18.37
CA LYS A 612 -14.22 25.94 -17.97
C LYS A 612 -14.07 26.53 -16.56
N GLU A 613 -14.83 27.57 -16.24
CA GLU A 613 -14.87 28.18 -14.90
C GLU A 613 -15.32 27.16 -13.84
N LEU A 614 -16.43 26.45 -14.10
CA LEU A 614 -16.97 25.45 -13.19
C LEU A 614 -16.02 24.26 -13.00
N LEU A 615 -15.36 23.79 -14.05
CA LEU A 615 -14.33 22.76 -13.95
C LEU A 615 -13.18 23.17 -13.02
N ARG A 616 -12.67 24.41 -13.16
CA ARG A 616 -11.63 24.96 -12.29
C ARG A 616 -12.08 24.96 -10.83
N ARG A 617 -13.28 25.50 -10.56
CA ARG A 617 -13.86 25.57 -9.22
C ARG A 617 -14.05 24.19 -8.60
N ALA A 618 -14.53 23.22 -9.36
CA ALA A 618 -14.71 21.85 -8.90
C ALA A 618 -13.36 21.18 -8.55
N CYS A 619 -12.34 21.38 -9.38
CA CYS A 619 -10.99 20.86 -9.13
C CYS A 619 -10.33 21.54 -7.90
N GLU A 620 -10.49 22.85 -7.73
CA GLU A 620 -9.98 23.58 -6.56
C GLU A 620 -10.64 23.08 -5.26
N THR A 621 -11.95 22.83 -5.30
CA THR A 621 -12.72 22.29 -4.19
C THR A 621 -12.30 20.87 -3.85
N HIS A 622 -12.12 20.01 -4.86
CA HIS A 622 -11.59 18.66 -4.68
C HIS A 622 -10.22 18.67 -3.97
N VAL A 623 -9.29 19.50 -4.44
CA VAL A 623 -7.96 19.66 -3.81
C VAL A 623 -8.06 20.19 -2.38
N ALA A 624 -8.95 21.15 -2.12
CA ALA A 624 -9.15 21.70 -0.79
C ALA A 624 -9.71 20.65 0.19
N ARG A 625 -10.68 19.83 -0.23
CA ARG A 625 -11.24 18.73 0.55
C ARG A 625 -10.21 17.62 0.79
N ASN A 626 -9.38 17.29 -0.20
CA ASN A 626 -8.28 16.34 -0.02
C ASN A 626 -7.30 16.84 1.07
N LYS A 627 -6.90 18.12 1.02
CA LYS A 627 -6.04 18.72 2.06
C LYS A 627 -6.66 18.68 3.45
N LYS A 628 -7.98 18.89 3.58
CA LYS A 628 -8.71 18.71 4.86
C LYS A 628 -8.59 17.27 5.36
N CYS A 629 -8.82 16.28 4.48
CA CYS A 629 -8.66 14.87 4.82
C CYS A 629 -7.24 14.60 5.33
N MET A 630 -6.21 15.03 4.59
CA MET A 630 -4.79 14.85 4.97
C MET A 630 -4.43 15.38 6.36
N VAL A 631 -5.14 16.40 6.86
CA VAL A 631 -4.92 16.98 8.20
C VAL A 631 -5.90 16.47 9.25
N GLY A 632 -6.57 15.35 9.00
CA GLY A 632 -7.44 14.66 9.96
C GLY A 632 -8.80 15.34 10.14
N GLN A 633 -9.26 16.09 9.14
CA GLN A 633 -10.59 16.72 9.11
C GLN A 633 -11.55 16.01 8.15
N GLY A 634 -11.27 14.76 7.80
CA GLY A 634 -12.27 13.94 7.09
C GLY A 634 -13.34 13.42 8.04
N ILE A 635 -14.45 12.97 7.45
CA ILE A 635 -15.67 12.64 8.19
C ILE A 635 -15.91 11.14 8.31
N ASP A 636 -15.48 10.35 7.32
CA ASP A 636 -15.88 8.95 7.21
C ASP A 636 -15.21 8.08 8.27
N ARG A 637 -13.89 8.23 8.49
CA ARG A 637 -13.23 7.49 9.58
C ARG A 637 -13.77 7.89 10.94
N HIS A 638 -14.17 9.14 11.12
CA HIS A 638 -14.79 9.59 12.35
C HIS A 638 -16.14 8.90 12.59
N LEU A 639 -17.07 8.97 11.62
CA LEU A 639 -18.37 8.31 11.69
C LEU A 639 -18.26 6.79 11.85
N PHE A 640 -17.31 6.17 11.15
CA PHE A 640 -17.00 4.75 11.31
C PHE A 640 -16.60 4.40 12.75
N VAL A 641 -15.71 5.18 13.39
CA VAL A 641 -15.34 4.93 14.79
C VAL A 641 -16.55 5.10 15.71
N LEU A 642 -17.38 6.12 15.50
CA LEU A 642 -18.60 6.31 16.30
C LEU A 642 -19.57 5.12 16.15
N TYR A 643 -19.70 4.56 14.96
CA TYR A 643 -20.47 3.33 14.70
C TYR A 643 -19.88 2.11 15.41
N VAL A 644 -18.56 1.90 15.33
CA VAL A 644 -17.90 0.79 16.04
C VAL A 644 -18.11 0.90 17.54
N LEU A 645 -17.95 2.11 18.10
CA LEU A 645 -18.18 2.37 19.52
C LEU A 645 -19.65 2.13 19.89
N SER A 646 -20.61 2.54 19.06
CA SER A 646 -22.03 2.35 19.34
C SER A 646 -22.38 0.87 19.47
N LYS A 647 -21.86 0.02 18.58
CA LYS A 647 -22.00 -1.44 18.69
C LYS A 647 -21.33 -1.97 19.95
N GLY A 648 -20.13 -1.50 20.28
CA GLY A 648 -19.39 -1.91 21.47
C GLY A 648 -20.10 -1.57 22.79
N VAL A 649 -20.87 -0.48 22.85
CA VAL A 649 -21.61 -0.05 24.05
C VAL A 649 -23.11 -0.35 24.00
N GLY A 650 -23.59 -1.10 22.99
CA GLY A 650 -25.00 -1.47 22.85
C GLY A 650 -25.94 -0.29 22.57
N VAL A 651 -25.44 0.76 21.89
CA VAL A 651 -26.23 1.94 21.51
C VAL A 651 -26.68 1.81 20.06
N SER A 652 -28.00 1.86 19.82
CA SER A 652 -28.57 1.94 18.47
C SER A 652 -28.68 3.39 18.02
N SER A 653 -28.38 3.65 16.75
CA SER A 653 -28.48 4.98 16.15
C SER A 653 -28.95 4.87 14.70
N PRO A 654 -30.18 5.28 14.37
CA PRO A 654 -30.69 5.25 12.99
C PRO A 654 -29.77 5.98 12.00
N PHE A 655 -29.17 7.09 12.43
CA PHE A 655 -28.22 7.86 11.63
C PHE A 655 -26.97 7.04 11.28
N LEU A 656 -26.34 6.40 12.28
CA LEU A 656 -25.13 5.61 12.03
C LEU A 656 -25.42 4.32 11.25
N GLU A 657 -26.61 3.71 11.43
CA GLU A 657 -27.06 2.60 10.58
C GLU A 657 -27.24 3.04 9.13
N ASN A 658 -27.83 4.22 8.88
CA ASN A 658 -27.96 4.75 7.53
C ASN A 658 -26.57 5.01 6.91
N TYR A 659 -25.68 5.67 7.67
CA TYR A 659 -24.31 5.97 7.26
C TYR A 659 -23.54 4.71 6.83
N ILE A 660 -23.51 3.66 7.67
CA ILE A 660 -22.67 2.49 7.40
C ILE A 660 -23.20 1.65 6.23
N ASN A 661 -24.51 1.70 5.96
CA ASN A 661 -25.17 0.96 4.89
C ASN A 661 -25.15 1.71 3.54
N GLN A 662 -24.44 2.84 3.45
CA GLN A 662 -24.29 3.56 2.19
C GLN A 662 -23.60 2.70 1.14
N LYS A 663 -24.17 2.71 -0.07
CA LYS A 663 -23.63 1.97 -1.22
C LYS A 663 -22.61 2.83 -1.97
N TRP A 664 -21.35 2.45 -1.91
CA TRP A 664 -20.26 3.08 -2.66
C TRP A 664 -20.26 2.60 -4.12
N THR A 665 -21.22 3.09 -4.92
CA THR A 665 -21.38 2.69 -6.33
C THR A 665 -20.13 3.00 -7.17
N LEU A 666 -19.36 4.03 -6.81
CA LEU A 666 -18.04 4.26 -7.41
C LEU A 666 -16.96 4.20 -6.34
N SER A 667 -16.00 3.29 -6.53
CA SER A 667 -14.78 3.24 -5.73
C SER A 667 -13.59 3.57 -6.62
N THR A 668 -12.87 4.63 -6.29
CA THR A 668 -11.74 5.11 -7.09
C THR A 668 -10.44 5.06 -6.30
N SER A 669 -9.30 5.01 -6.99
CA SER A 669 -7.99 5.22 -6.37
C SER A 669 -7.01 5.79 -7.39
N HIS A 670 -6.12 6.65 -6.91
CA HIS A 670 -4.95 7.10 -7.65
C HIS A 670 -3.71 6.34 -7.17
N VAL A 671 -2.88 5.89 -8.11
CA VAL A 671 -1.55 5.31 -7.89
C VAL A 671 -0.48 6.39 -8.09
N PRO A 672 -0.05 7.11 -7.03
CA PRO A 672 0.88 8.23 -7.16
C PRO A 672 2.34 7.79 -7.35
N ASN A 673 3.13 8.62 -8.02
CA ASN A 673 4.59 8.54 -7.93
C ASN A 673 5.02 9.22 -6.60
N VAL A 674 5.43 8.41 -5.62
CA VAL A 674 5.79 8.80 -4.25
C VAL A 674 7.26 9.24 -4.10
N THR A 675 8.18 8.74 -4.93
CA THR A 675 9.60 9.17 -4.87
C THR A 675 10.06 9.99 -6.07
N ASN A 676 9.38 9.83 -7.22
CA ASN A 676 9.75 10.40 -8.52
C ASN A 676 11.17 10.00 -8.97
N GLN A 677 11.61 8.78 -8.64
CA GLN A 677 12.96 8.31 -8.98
C GLN A 677 13.07 7.70 -10.38
N CYS A 678 11.94 7.27 -10.94
CA CYS A 678 11.79 6.77 -12.30
C CYS A 678 11.28 7.89 -13.22
N ASP A 679 11.92 8.08 -14.36
CA ASP A 679 11.54 9.08 -15.36
C ASP A 679 10.84 8.42 -16.55
N GLU A 680 9.51 8.35 -16.46
CA GLU A 680 8.65 7.77 -17.50
C GLU A 680 8.54 8.64 -18.76
N ASP A 681 9.02 9.89 -18.75
CA ASP A 681 8.92 10.77 -19.92
C ASP A 681 10.06 10.58 -20.92
N THR A 682 11.16 9.95 -20.49
CA THR A 682 12.31 9.65 -21.37
C THR A 682 12.01 8.54 -22.37
N ASP A 683 11.23 7.55 -21.96
CA ASP A 683 10.79 6.43 -22.79
C ASP A 683 9.38 6.03 -22.32
N GLN A 684 8.39 6.31 -23.16
CA GLN A 684 6.97 6.06 -22.87
C GLN A 684 6.66 4.57 -22.66
N GLY A 685 7.50 3.68 -23.18
CA GLY A 685 7.40 2.23 -22.98
C GLY A 685 7.74 1.80 -21.55
N ASN A 686 8.46 2.62 -20.79
CA ASN A 686 8.75 2.40 -19.36
C ASN A 686 7.61 2.78 -18.42
N THR A 687 6.44 3.10 -18.98
CA THR A 687 5.23 3.35 -18.19
C THR A 687 4.69 2.03 -17.64
N TRP A 688 4.50 1.93 -16.34
CA TRP A 688 3.78 0.82 -15.68
C TRP A 688 2.26 1.00 -15.72
N LEU A 689 1.52 -0.10 -15.71
CA LEU A 689 0.06 -0.09 -15.90
C LEU A 689 -0.73 0.34 -14.66
N GLY A 690 -0.07 0.41 -13.51
CA GLY A 690 -0.70 0.74 -12.23
C GLY A 690 -1.39 -0.46 -11.58
N ALA A 691 -2.40 -0.16 -10.78
CA ALA A 691 -3.11 -1.13 -9.94
C ALA A 691 -4.56 -1.33 -10.38
N CYS A 692 -5.21 -2.38 -9.90
CA CYS A 692 -6.63 -2.65 -10.12
C CYS A 692 -7.25 -3.38 -8.92
N PHE A 693 -8.54 -3.19 -8.70
CA PHE A 693 -9.34 -3.86 -7.67
C PHE A 693 -10.77 -4.06 -8.19
N GLY A 694 -11.52 -5.02 -7.62
CA GLY A 694 -12.92 -5.25 -7.97
C GLY A 694 -13.84 -4.11 -7.50
N ALA A 695 -15.01 -3.96 -8.14
CA ALA A 695 -16.01 -3.01 -7.68
C ALA A 695 -16.53 -3.40 -6.28
N VAL A 696 -16.67 -2.43 -5.39
CA VAL A 696 -17.12 -2.67 -4.00
C VAL A 696 -18.64 -2.83 -3.88
N ALA A 697 -19.37 -2.45 -4.93
CA ALA A 697 -20.81 -2.60 -5.07
C ALA A 697 -21.12 -3.49 -6.29
N PRO A 698 -22.08 -4.44 -6.19
CA PRO A 698 -22.42 -5.34 -7.31
C PRO A 698 -22.87 -4.62 -8.59
N ASP A 699 -23.48 -3.43 -8.46
CA ASP A 699 -23.94 -2.57 -9.56
C ASP A 699 -23.09 -1.29 -9.68
N GLY A 700 -21.84 -1.36 -9.23
CA GLY A 700 -20.90 -0.24 -9.23
C GLY A 700 -19.65 -0.49 -10.06
N TYR A 701 -18.73 0.46 -10.00
CA TYR A 701 -17.42 0.37 -10.64
C TYR A 701 -16.28 0.52 -9.63
N GLY A 702 -15.19 -0.23 -9.87
CA GLY A 702 -13.86 0.06 -9.34
C GLY A 702 -13.03 0.77 -10.40
N VAL A 703 -12.45 1.93 -10.09
CA VAL A 703 -11.64 2.72 -11.04
C VAL A 703 -10.31 3.11 -10.42
N CYS A 704 -9.24 2.42 -10.81
CA CYS A 704 -7.89 2.76 -10.37
C CYS A 704 -7.14 3.46 -11.51
N TYR A 705 -6.58 4.65 -11.27
CA TYR A 705 -5.90 5.40 -12.31
C TYR A 705 -4.51 5.90 -11.91
N ARG A 706 -3.71 6.24 -12.93
CA ARG A 706 -2.39 6.86 -12.77
C ARG A 706 -1.98 7.68 -13.98
N PHE A 707 -0.94 8.50 -13.80
CA PHE A 707 -0.32 9.24 -14.89
C PHE A 707 0.94 8.52 -15.40
N GLY A 708 0.93 8.08 -16.65
CA GLY A 708 2.13 7.67 -17.38
C GLY A 708 2.90 8.90 -17.81
N GLY A 709 3.62 9.53 -16.88
CA GLY A 709 4.34 10.78 -17.14
C GLY A 709 3.44 11.93 -17.62
N ASN A 710 3.99 12.77 -18.49
CA ASN A 710 3.32 13.87 -19.17
C ASN A 710 2.53 13.43 -20.42
N HIS A 711 2.59 12.15 -20.79
CA HIS A 711 2.21 11.65 -22.10
C HIS A 711 1.05 10.63 -22.07
N GLY A 712 0.61 10.15 -20.90
CA GLY A 712 -0.59 9.31 -20.84
C GLY A 712 -1.32 9.30 -19.49
N ILE A 713 -2.53 8.77 -19.52
CA ILE A 713 -3.39 8.46 -18.37
C ILE A 713 -3.77 6.99 -18.48
N PHE A 714 -3.58 6.23 -17.42
CA PHE A 714 -3.94 4.82 -17.36
C PHE A 714 -5.06 4.66 -16.35
N ALA A 715 -6.13 3.98 -16.73
CA ALA A 715 -7.25 3.71 -15.86
C ALA A 715 -7.71 2.26 -16.01
N ASN A 716 -7.83 1.56 -14.90
CA ASN A 716 -8.27 0.17 -14.85
C ASN A 716 -9.67 0.16 -14.23
N ILE A 717 -10.66 -0.24 -15.02
CA ILE A 717 -12.08 -0.19 -14.68
C ILE A 717 -12.58 -1.61 -14.48
N SER A 718 -13.18 -1.90 -13.33
CA SER A 718 -13.82 -3.16 -13.02
C SER A 718 -15.31 -2.98 -12.71
N SER A 719 -16.12 -3.97 -13.06
CA SER A 719 -17.52 -4.13 -12.70
C SER A 719 -17.89 -5.62 -12.77
N TYR A 720 -19.18 -5.95 -12.76
CA TYR A 720 -19.64 -7.33 -12.81
C TYR A 720 -20.61 -7.58 -13.98
N HIS A 721 -20.43 -8.68 -14.69
CA HIS A 721 -21.28 -9.11 -15.80
C HIS A 721 -22.73 -9.39 -15.36
N SER A 722 -22.92 -9.83 -14.11
CA SER A 722 -24.22 -10.06 -13.49
C SER A 722 -25.05 -8.78 -13.31
N SER A 723 -24.43 -7.60 -13.34
CA SER A 723 -25.12 -6.33 -13.25
C SER A 723 -25.47 -5.80 -14.64
N THR A 724 -26.77 -5.65 -14.90
CA THR A 724 -27.27 -5.00 -16.13
C THR A 724 -27.05 -3.49 -16.13
N MET A 725 -26.69 -2.90 -14.99
CA MET A 725 -26.46 -1.46 -14.85
C MET A 725 -25.05 -1.05 -15.25
N THR A 726 -24.09 -1.97 -15.27
CA THR A 726 -22.66 -1.66 -15.43
C THR A 726 -22.07 -2.32 -16.67
N SER A 727 -21.05 -1.69 -17.25
CA SER A 727 -20.17 -2.30 -18.26
C SER A 727 -18.84 -1.55 -18.25
N SER A 728 -17.76 -2.25 -17.94
CA SER A 728 -16.41 -1.67 -17.82
C SER A 728 -15.97 -1.03 -19.14
N THR A 729 -16.25 -1.68 -20.27
CA THR A 729 -16.00 -1.14 -21.62
C THR A 729 -16.80 0.13 -21.90
N ARG A 730 -18.10 0.13 -21.58
CA ARG A 730 -18.97 1.30 -21.79
C ARG A 730 -18.49 2.49 -20.95
N PHE A 731 -18.17 2.26 -19.69
CA PHE A 731 -17.66 3.29 -18.79
C PHE A 731 -16.29 3.81 -19.25
N ALA A 732 -15.40 2.94 -19.72
CA ALA A 732 -14.11 3.34 -20.28
C ALA A 732 -14.26 4.28 -21.49
N ASN A 733 -15.19 3.99 -22.39
CA ASN A 733 -15.50 4.86 -23.52
C ASN A 733 -16.04 6.23 -23.07
N GLN A 734 -16.91 6.26 -22.05
CA GLN A 734 -17.39 7.51 -21.47
C GLN A 734 -16.26 8.31 -20.80
N LEU A 735 -15.33 7.63 -20.14
CA LEU A 735 -14.18 8.25 -19.48
C LEU A 735 -13.17 8.83 -20.49
N GLN A 736 -12.86 8.09 -21.56
CA GLN A 736 -12.02 8.59 -22.66
C GLN A 736 -12.65 9.83 -23.30
N LYS A 737 -13.97 9.78 -23.57
CA LYS A 737 -14.70 10.94 -24.06
C LYS A 737 -14.64 12.12 -23.09
N ALA A 738 -14.84 11.87 -21.79
CA ALA A 738 -14.74 12.91 -20.77
C ALA A 738 -13.33 13.55 -20.74
N PHE A 739 -12.25 12.77 -20.80
CA PHE A 739 -10.89 13.32 -20.88
C PHE A 739 -10.75 14.31 -22.05
N ASN A 740 -11.20 13.91 -23.24
CA ASN A 740 -11.13 14.76 -24.42
C ASN A 740 -12.02 16.01 -24.30
N ASP A 741 -13.27 15.86 -23.84
CA ASP A 741 -14.20 16.98 -23.66
C ASP A 741 -13.67 18.03 -22.67
N LEU A 742 -13.15 17.59 -21.52
CA LEU A 742 -12.58 18.50 -20.51
C LEU A 742 -11.33 19.21 -21.04
N SER A 743 -10.50 18.51 -21.80
CA SER A 743 -9.27 19.05 -22.40
C SER A 743 -9.59 20.17 -23.41
N GLN A 744 -10.60 19.95 -24.26
CA GLN A 744 -11.03 20.91 -25.29
C GLN A 744 -11.57 22.22 -24.72
N LEU A 745 -12.02 22.27 -23.45
CA LEU A 745 -12.42 23.51 -22.77
C LEU A 745 -11.29 24.54 -22.68
N PHE A 746 -10.04 24.12 -22.83
CA PHE A 746 -8.86 24.97 -22.70
C PHE A 746 -8.22 25.34 -24.04
N ASP A 747 -8.72 24.79 -25.14
CA ASP A 747 -8.24 25.06 -26.50
C ASP A 747 -8.79 26.37 -27.09
#